data_AF-A0A919ZGB2-F1
#
_entry.id   AF-A0A919ZGB2-F1
#
_cell.length_a   1.000
_cell.length_b   1.000
_cell.length_c   1.000
_cell.angle_alpha   90.00
_cell.angle_beta   90.00
_cell.angle_gamma   90.00
#
_symmetry.space_group_name_H-M   'P 1'
#
loop_
_entity.id
_entity.type
_entity.pdbx_description
1 polymer ?
#
loop_
_entity_poly.entity_id
_entity_poly.type
_entity_poly.pdbx_seq_one_letter_code
_entity_poly.pdbx_strand_id
1 'polypeptide(L)'
;MRQPTTKNPHPTFRGTRALSLVLAASLALASLPSPASADSWWDLEVRANKAADSGRPAEAAPSWARLVDHYATQGTVGGWTNAALYAKRLGQYYESVRDYTQAVRYYELENDYWLKAGKDWGAQDWARAQELRPVLDLYVSTDDADAIRRAAAPKQVPLAKFEPESGLYLGLYSEQDPDMGNNFNLSSKLYGKQHAIYLAYSPYAGDFPKRYADNVKKAGKNIALQIALEPANGLDEVKDDAHLRKWARDAKATGIPIFLRFASEMNGSWVVWHGDPQKYIEKFRLLAKVMKEEAPNVAMVWSPGDVPRYSMAAYYPGDDAVDWVGLNMYTMPYGDGQPSLPQFGTSPIERLDEVYKLYADRKPIMLSETGIAHKTNRDGKSHSSWAVANLDRLYEVLPKKYPRVKAITYFNVNMTTRESLNDYSLRDDPAMMAAYRSIIAQPFYLDQVATGVKPATAAGYAKGEGSASFRKQVRIVPYIRIPEVDIGQVDYVLNGSVVKSQKAAPYFVQLDAASVPPGSRLEVRIYNRAGQQAIAKTLSLSSEVTVAVDGKELRPEVPAYIRNGSTLVPMRAIFEALGAEVTWDQATLTATGRKDGTVIRFRIGDRTVEKNGKPVVLEAAAELVAGSTMAPARFVGEAFGGKVDWDNPSRTVLVTTAGGSRQAAAWTEPAAGSAQAVTTAEAEPTASGSGGEAKRPGFFAGLLGFLVRLFS
;
A
#
# COMPACT_ATOMS: atom_id res chain seq x y z
N MET A 1 7.39 -8.16 61.52
CA MET A 1 8.42 -8.62 62.47
C MET A 1 9.78 -8.09 62.03
N ARG A 2 10.68 -7.88 63.00
CA ARG A 2 11.85 -6.98 62.98
C ARG A 2 12.97 -7.36 61.98
N GLN A 3 13.64 -6.32 61.48
CA GLN A 3 15.00 -6.22 60.90
C GLN A 3 16.12 -6.69 61.89
N PRO A 4 17.47 -6.59 61.63
CA PRO A 4 18.29 -6.35 60.41
C PRO A 4 19.67 -7.13 60.31
N THR A 5 20.38 -6.96 59.18
CA THR A 5 21.86 -6.76 58.93
C THR A 5 23.01 -7.69 59.41
N THR A 6 23.98 -7.88 58.47
CA THR A 6 25.49 -7.85 58.56
C THR A 6 26.34 -9.12 58.25
N LYS A 7 27.27 -8.91 57.27
CA LYS A 7 28.72 -9.29 57.10
C LYS A 7 29.28 -10.73 57.38
N ASN A 8 30.00 -11.27 56.36
CA ASN A 8 31.29 -12.05 56.26
C ASN A 8 31.81 -12.91 57.45
N PRO A 9 32.75 -13.90 57.31
CA PRO A 9 33.73 -14.24 56.23
C PRO A 9 33.99 -15.76 55.96
N HIS A 10 35.00 -16.10 55.12
CA HIS A 10 35.60 -17.43 54.81
C HIS A 10 36.24 -18.16 56.02
N PRO A 11 36.50 -19.49 55.97
CA PRO A 11 37.87 -20.02 55.64
C PRO A 11 38.03 -21.50 55.13
N THR A 12 39.22 -21.79 54.54
CA THR A 12 40.09 -23.04 54.61
C THR A 12 39.61 -24.42 54.08
N PHE A 13 40.40 -25.43 53.67
CA PHE A 13 41.74 -25.70 53.08
C PHE A 13 41.90 -27.26 52.99
N ARG A 14 42.73 -27.81 52.06
CA ARG A 14 43.43 -29.16 51.98
C ARG A 14 43.28 -29.76 50.55
N GLY A 15 44.32 -30.03 49.73
CA GLY A 15 45.55 -30.86 49.89
C GLY A 15 45.29 -32.23 49.21
N THR A 16 46.07 -32.84 48.29
CA THR A 16 47.51 -32.81 47.94
C THR A 16 47.80 -33.73 46.71
N ARG A 17 48.83 -33.36 45.89
CA ARG A 17 49.86 -34.18 45.18
C ARG A 17 49.44 -35.14 44.04
N ALA A 18 50.18 -35.38 42.93
CA ALA A 18 51.50 -34.96 42.42
C ALA A 18 51.64 -35.42 40.93
N LEU A 19 52.50 -34.77 40.12
CA LEU A 19 53.65 -35.26 39.28
C LEU A 19 53.62 -34.41 37.98
N SER A 20 54.67 -34.00 37.27
CA SER A 20 56.13 -34.06 37.35
C SER A 20 56.70 -32.99 36.40
N LEU A 21 57.87 -32.43 36.75
CA LEU A 21 58.69 -31.49 35.97
C LEU A 21 59.29 -32.09 34.68
N VAL A 22 59.67 -31.23 33.72
CA VAL A 22 60.98 -31.10 33.00
C VAL A 22 60.77 -30.05 31.88
N LEU A 23 61.55 -29.00 31.61
CA LEU A 23 62.70 -28.33 32.22
C LEU A 23 62.69 -26.90 31.61
N ALA A 24 62.88 -25.87 32.42
CA ALA A 24 63.03 -24.50 31.95
C ALA A 24 64.52 -24.19 31.70
N ALA A 25 64.84 -23.60 30.56
CA ALA A 25 66.08 -22.86 30.35
C ALA A 25 65.70 -21.40 30.11
N SER A 26 65.89 -20.59 31.13
CA SER A 26 65.74 -19.14 31.12
C SER A 26 66.98 -18.50 30.48
N LEU A 27 66.81 -17.84 29.33
CA LEU A 27 67.65 -16.71 28.94
C LEU A 27 66.83 -15.44 29.11
N ALA A 28 67.31 -14.57 29.99
CA ALA A 28 66.83 -13.21 30.12
C ALA A 28 67.19 -12.43 28.84
N LEU A 29 66.18 -12.03 28.07
CA LEU A 29 66.29 -10.93 27.13
C LEU A 29 65.45 -9.78 27.65
N ALA A 30 66.13 -8.64 27.81
CA ALA A 30 65.56 -7.37 28.22
C ALA A 30 64.26 -7.07 27.45
N SER A 31 63.25 -6.63 28.19
CA SER A 31 62.04 -6.05 27.63
C SER A 31 62.42 -4.78 26.85
N LEU A 32 62.63 -4.93 25.55
CA LEU A 32 62.56 -3.78 24.65
C LEU A 32 61.08 -3.38 24.58
N PRO A 33 60.72 -2.12 24.85
CA PRO A 33 59.40 -1.64 24.50
C PRO A 33 59.26 -1.81 22.98
N SER A 34 58.27 -2.58 22.53
CA SER A 34 57.92 -2.58 21.11
C SER A 34 57.61 -1.13 20.74
N PRO A 35 58.25 -0.54 19.71
CA PRO A 35 57.80 0.75 19.23
C PRO A 35 56.39 0.55 18.70
N ALA A 36 55.40 1.14 19.38
CA ALA A 36 54.13 1.46 18.74
C ALA A 36 54.45 2.53 17.69
N SER A 37 54.93 2.09 16.52
CA SER A 37 54.92 2.92 15.33
C SER A 37 53.46 3.13 15.00
N ALA A 38 52.92 4.31 15.34
CA ALA A 38 51.69 4.77 14.73
C ALA A 38 51.99 4.85 13.22
N ASP A 39 51.56 3.85 12.45
CA ASP A 39 51.70 3.86 10.99
C ASP A 39 51.27 5.24 10.48
N SER A 40 52.10 5.87 9.64
CA SER A 40 51.72 7.15 9.08
C SER A 40 50.42 6.99 8.28
N TRP A 41 49.59 8.04 8.21
CA TRP A 41 48.35 7.99 7.43
C TRP A 41 48.61 7.64 5.96
N TRP A 42 49.78 8.02 5.45
CA TRP A 42 50.29 7.64 4.14
C TRP A 42 50.55 6.13 4.02
N ASP A 43 51.23 5.51 4.99
CA ASP A 43 51.47 4.06 4.97
C ASP A 43 50.18 3.25 5.10
N LEU A 44 49.21 3.77 5.86
CA LEU A 44 47.87 3.19 5.95
C LEU A 44 47.15 3.24 4.59
N GLU A 45 47.18 4.39 3.93
CA GLU A 45 46.59 4.59 2.61
C GLU A 45 47.24 3.71 1.54
N VAL A 46 48.57 3.70 1.45
CA VAL A 46 49.30 2.89 0.46
C VAL A 46 48.99 1.41 0.63
N ARG A 47 48.96 0.89 1.86
CA ARG A 47 48.59 -0.51 2.12
C ARG A 47 47.14 -0.81 1.75
N ALA A 48 46.21 0.08 2.08
CA ALA A 48 44.80 -0.09 1.75
C ALA A 48 44.57 -0.11 0.24
N ASN A 49 45.17 0.83 -0.49
CA ASN A 49 45.09 0.91 -1.95
C ASN A 49 45.70 -0.34 -2.59
N LYS A 50 46.90 -0.75 -2.16
CA LYS A 50 47.54 -1.98 -2.65
C LYS A 50 46.68 -3.22 -2.45
N ALA A 51 46.04 -3.35 -1.28
CA ALA A 51 45.15 -4.48 -1.01
C ALA A 51 43.93 -4.48 -1.96
N ALA A 52 43.28 -3.33 -2.14
CA ALA A 52 42.14 -3.19 -3.04
C ALA A 52 42.49 -3.44 -4.51
N ASP A 53 43.60 -2.85 -4.99
CA ASP A 53 44.09 -3.03 -6.37
C ASP A 53 44.48 -4.49 -6.66
N SER A 54 44.85 -5.24 -5.61
CA SER A 54 45.10 -6.69 -5.69
C SER A 54 43.82 -7.54 -5.58
N GLY A 55 42.63 -6.93 -5.68
CA GLY A 55 41.35 -7.63 -5.56
C GLY A 55 40.99 -8.07 -4.14
N ARG A 56 41.59 -7.46 -3.10
CA ARG A 56 41.35 -7.78 -1.68
C ARG A 56 40.73 -6.59 -0.92
N PRO A 57 39.57 -6.06 -1.34
CA PRO A 57 38.95 -4.89 -0.73
C PRO A 57 38.51 -5.12 0.73
N ALA A 58 38.25 -6.36 1.13
CA ALA A 58 37.93 -6.71 2.52
C ALA A 58 39.09 -6.40 3.49
N GLU A 59 40.34 -6.53 3.05
CA GLU A 59 41.51 -6.15 3.85
C GLU A 59 41.71 -4.63 3.89
N ALA A 60 41.24 -3.90 2.86
CA ALA A 60 41.36 -2.45 2.75
C ALA A 60 40.30 -1.70 3.57
N ALA A 61 39.10 -2.27 3.72
CA ALA A 61 37.94 -1.60 4.32
C ALA A 61 38.19 -1.02 5.72
N PRO A 62 38.83 -1.73 6.68
CA PRO A 62 39.11 -1.15 8.00
C PRO A 62 40.02 0.08 7.93
N SER A 63 40.97 0.10 6.99
CA SER A 63 41.90 1.21 6.78
C SER A 63 41.20 2.39 6.13
N TRP A 64 40.36 2.16 5.12
CA TRP A 64 39.52 3.21 4.53
C TRP A 64 38.60 3.86 5.55
N ALA A 65 37.98 3.09 6.46
CA ALA A 65 37.12 3.65 7.50
C ALA A 65 37.88 4.63 8.41
N ARG A 66 39.10 4.26 8.82
CA ARG A 66 39.97 5.16 9.60
C ARG A 66 40.39 6.40 8.80
N LEU A 67 40.64 6.26 7.50
CA LEU A 67 40.97 7.39 6.62
C LEU A 67 39.78 8.34 6.45
N VAL A 68 38.55 7.84 6.34
CA VAL A 68 37.32 8.67 6.34
C VAL A 68 37.29 9.54 7.59
N ASP A 69 37.41 8.94 8.77
CA ASP A 69 37.37 9.67 10.04
C ASP A 69 38.52 10.68 10.13
N HIS A 70 39.75 10.27 9.81
CA HIS A 70 40.93 11.14 9.82
C HIS A 70 40.72 12.39 8.95
N TYR A 71 40.42 12.20 7.65
CA TYR A 71 40.29 13.31 6.72
C TYR A 71 39.06 14.19 7.03
N ALA A 72 37.97 13.60 7.53
CA ALA A 72 36.79 14.35 7.95
C ALA A 72 37.08 15.29 9.13
N THR A 73 37.88 14.86 10.11
CA THR A 73 38.24 15.68 11.28
C THR A 73 39.13 16.87 10.97
N GLN A 74 39.82 16.89 9.83
CA GLN A 74 40.65 18.03 9.42
C GLN A 74 39.82 19.30 9.20
N GLY A 75 38.55 19.18 8.86
CA GLY A 75 37.67 20.32 8.70
C GLY A 75 38.09 21.27 7.56
N THR A 76 38.68 20.74 6.48
CA THR A 76 39.11 21.51 5.30
C THR A 76 38.52 20.95 4.02
N VAL A 77 38.42 21.77 2.96
CA VAL A 77 37.93 21.34 1.63
C VAL A 77 38.67 20.11 1.11
N GLY A 78 40.00 20.06 1.29
CA GLY A 78 40.81 18.88 0.95
C GLY A 78 40.48 17.67 1.82
N GLY A 79 40.31 17.87 3.13
CA GLY A 79 39.91 16.82 4.06
C GLY A 79 38.54 16.22 3.72
N TRP A 80 37.51 17.03 3.51
CA TRP A 80 36.19 16.52 3.10
C TRP A 80 36.24 15.84 1.73
N THR A 81 37.01 16.35 0.78
CA THR A 81 37.21 15.70 -0.53
C THR A 81 37.78 14.30 -0.36
N ASN A 82 38.84 14.13 0.44
CA ASN A 82 39.43 12.81 0.68
C ASN A 82 38.49 11.89 1.48
N ALA A 83 37.81 12.41 2.50
CA ALA A 83 36.83 11.65 3.25
C ALA A 83 35.69 11.13 2.35
N ALA A 84 35.21 11.94 1.42
CA ALA A 84 34.19 11.54 0.43
C ALA A 84 34.69 10.39 -0.46
N LEU A 85 35.93 10.46 -0.96
CA LEU A 85 36.51 9.43 -1.83
C LEU A 85 36.64 8.07 -1.13
N TYR A 86 37.08 8.01 0.12
CA TYR A 86 37.12 6.73 0.86
C TYR A 86 35.73 6.26 1.30
N ALA A 87 34.83 7.19 1.63
CA ALA A 87 33.44 6.85 1.93
C ALA A 87 32.77 6.18 0.71
N LYS A 88 32.96 6.72 -0.50
CA LYS A 88 32.52 6.09 -1.75
C LYS A 88 33.01 4.64 -1.88
N ARG A 89 34.32 4.42 -1.68
CA ARG A 89 34.93 3.08 -1.78
C ARG A 89 34.35 2.10 -0.76
N LEU A 90 34.09 2.56 0.47
CA LEU A 90 33.41 1.76 1.48
C LEU A 90 31.96 1.46 1.09
N GLY A 91 31.23 2.45 0.58
CA GLY A 91 29.87 2.27 0.05
C GLY A 91 29.83 1.16 -1.00
N GLN A 92 30.69 1.24 -2.02
CA GLN A 92 30.83 0.26 -3.09
C GLN A 92 31.24 -1.13 -2.57
N TYR A 93 32.19 -1.19 -1.64
CA TYR A 93 32.63 -2.44 -1.03
C TYR A 93 31.48 -3.11 -0.27
N TYR A 94 30.82 -2.39 0.63
CA TYR A 94 29.74 -2.95 1.45
C TYR A 94 28.53 -3.34 0.60
N GLU A 95 28.23 -2.59 -0.46
CA GLU A 95 27.22 -3.00 -1.44
C GLU A 95 27.61 -4.32 -2.13
N SER A 96 28.87 -4.48 -2.52
CA SER A 96 29.36 -5.70 -3.19
C SER A 96 29.26 -6.96 -2.32
N VAL A 97 29.40 -6.83 -1.00
CA VAL A 97 29.25 -7.92 -0.03
C VAL A 97 27.84 -7.99 0.57
N ARG A 98 26.89 -7.18 0.05
CA ARG A 98 25.48 -7.11 0.47
C ARG A 98 25.27 -6.67 1.92
N ASP A 99 26.23 -5.97 2.52
CA ASP A 99 26.01 -5.24 3.77
C ASP A 99 25.41 -3.86 3.44
N TYR A 100 24.13 -3.87 3.06
CA TYR A 100 23.45 -2.66 2.63
C TYR A 100 23.32 -1.60 3.74
N THR A 101 23.36 -2.02 5.01
CA THR A 101 23.34 -1.08 6.14
C THR A 101 24.60 -0.22 6.13
N GLN A 102 25.77 -0.84 5.97
CA GLN A 102 27.02 -0.08 5.85
C GLN A 102 27.11 0.65 4.50
N ALA A 103 26.66 0.05 3.41
CA ALA A 103 26.67 0.70 2.09
C ALA A 103 25.91 2.03 2.11
N VAL A 104 24.67 2.02 2.62
CA VAL A 104 23.83 3.22 2.77
C VAL A 104 24.53 4.27 3.63
N ARG A 105 25.08 3.88 4.79
CA ARG A 105 25.79 4.80 5.69
C ARG A 105 26.94 5.51 4.96
N TYR A 106 27.74 4.78 4.19
CA TYR A 106 28.93 5.35 3.57
C TYR A 106 28.62 6.17 2.31
N TYR A 107 27.61 5.82 1.52
CA TYR A 107 27.12 6.68 0.44
C TYR A 107 26.49 7.99 0.97
N GLU A 108 25.79 7.95 2.10
CA GLU A 108 25.28 9.17 2.76
C GLU A 108 26.42 10.04 3.30
N LEU A 109 27.44 9.43 3.92
CA LEU A 109 28.65 10.15 4.35
C LEU A 109 29.41 10.76 3.16
N GLU A 110 29.56 10.04 2.05
CA GLU A 110 30.16 10.58 0.82
C GLU A 110 29.43 11.86 0.39
N ASN A 111 28.10 11.80 0.29
CA ASN A 111 27.30 12.95 -0.10
C ASN A 111 27.45 14.13 0.86
N ASP A 112 27.38 13.88 2.18
CA ASP A 112 27.58 14.92 3.19
C ASP A 112 28.95 15.60 3.07
N TYR A 113 30.00 14.83 2.79
CA TYR A 113 31.35 15.38 2.62
C TYR A 113 31.53 16.12 1.30
N TRP A 114 30.92 15.68 0.21
CA TRP A 114 30.88 16.46 -1.04
C TRP A 114 30.17 17.80 -0.84
N LEU A 115 29.02 17.81 -0.17
CA LEU A 115 28.28 19.04 0.13
C LEU A 115 29.10 20.00 0.99
N LYS A 116 29.81 19.51 2.02
CA LYS A 116 30.76 20.30 2.82
C LYS A 116 31.94 20.85 2.00
N ALA A 117 32.36 20.13 0.97
CA ALA A 117 33.37 20.58 0.01
C ALA A 117 32.83 21.52 -1.08
N GLY A 118 31.53 21.88 -1.03
CA GLY A 118 30.88 22.77 -2.00
C GLY A 118 30.56 22.09 -3.34
N LYS A 119 30.36 20.77 -3.35
CA LYS A 119 30.08 19.97 -4.55
C LYS A 119 28.86 19.08 -4.34
N ASP A 120 28.17 18.73 -5.42
CA ASP A 120 27.02 17.82 -5.44
C ASP A 120 27.36 16.42 -5.99
N TRP A 121 28.65 16.11 -6.11
CA TRP A 121 29.14 14.91 -6.78
C TRP A 121 28.69 13.58 -6.11
N GLY A 122 28.22 13.62 -4.87
CA GLY A 122 27.66 12.46 -4.16
C GLY A 122 26.17 12.22 -4.41
N ALA A 123 25.47 13.07 -5.17
CA ALA A 123 24.01 12.98 -5.32
C ALA A 123 23.55 11.66 -5.94
N GLN A 124 24.31 11.11 -6.90
CA GLN A 124 23.99 9.82 -7.53
C GLN A 124 24.11 8.65 -6.54
N ASP A 125 25.20 8.59 -5.77
CA ASP A 125 25.40 7.55 -4.78
C ASP A 125 24.45 7.71 -3.58
N TRP A 126 24.08 8.95 -3.23
CA TRP A 126 23.00 9.20 -2.27
C TRP A 126 21.66 8.65 -2.77
N ALA A 127 21.32 8.85 -4.05
CA ALA A 127 20.12 8.27 -4.64
C ALA A 127 20.18 6.74 -4.61
N ARG A 128 21.34 6.15 -4.92
CA ARG A 128 21.59 4.71 -4.78
C ARG A 128 21.39 4.23 -3.33
N ALA A 129 21.86 4.99 -2.35
CA ALA A 129 21.62 4.70 -0.93
C ALA A 129 20.13 4.66 -0.61
N GLN A 130 19.33 5.55 -1.19
CA GLN A 130 17.87 5.51 -1.00
C GLN A 130 17.22 4.28 -1.65
N GLU A 131 17.79 3.71 -2.71
CA GLU A 131 17.34 2.44 -3.30
C GLU A 131 17.75 1.24 -2.45
N LEU A 132 18.96 1.25 -1.90
CA LEU A 132 19.51 0.20 -1.04
C LEU A 132 18.93 0.21 0.38
N ARG A 133 18.23 1.28 0.79
CA ARG A 133 17.64 1.34 2.12
C ARG A 133 16.39 0.45 2.17
N PRO A 134 16.40 -0.62 3.00
CA PRO A 134 15.20 -1.43 3.19
C PRO A 134 14.11 -0.58 3.87
N VAL A 135 12.88 -0.70 3.37
CA VAL A 135 11.69 -0.02 3.90
C VAL A 135 10.65 -1.06 4.23
N LEU A 136 10.13 -0.98 5.46
CA LEU A 136 8.98 -1.75 5.92
C LEU A 136 7.98 -0.80 6.58
N ASP A 137 6.95 -0.45 5.82
CA ASP A 137 5.79 0.27 6.34
C ASP A 137 4.63 -0.70 6.52
N LEU A 138 3.86 -0.53 7.59
CA LEU A 138 2.69 -1.36 7.87
C LEU A 138 1.46 -0.49 7.74
N TYR A 139 0.51 -0.88 6.89
CA TYR A 139 -0.78 -0.22 6.73
C TYR A 139 -1.85 -1.03 7.42
N VAL A 140 -2.54 -0.42 8.37
CA VAL A 140 -3.48 -1.06 9.27
C VAL A 140 -4.89 -0.63 8.90
N SER A 141 -5.80 -1.59 8.70
CA SER A 141 -7.20 -1.29 8.42
C SER A 141 -7.85 -0.55 9.57
N THR A 142 -8.68 0.43 9.26
CA THR A 142 -9.45 1.20 10.24
C THR A 142 -10.87 1.41 9.74
N ASP A 143 -11.79 1.53 10.70
CA ASP A 143 -13.19 1.87 10.49
C ASP A 143 -13.56 3.23 11.12
N ASP A 144 -12.55 3.99 11.54
CA ASP A 144 -12.66 5.39 11.99
C ASP A 144 -12.88 6.29 10.76
N ALA A 145 -14.12 6.74 10.58
CA ALA A 145 -14.52 7.58 9.46
C ALA A 145 -13.72 8.88 9.37
N ASP A 146 -13.33 9.47 10.50
CA ASP A 146 -12.56 10.71 10.51
C ASP A 146 -11.11 10.48 10.12
N ALA A 147 -10.49 9.40 10.60
CA ALA A 147 -9.16 9.01 10.14
C ALA A 147 -9.14 8.72 8.64
N ILE A 148 -10.13 7.97 8.16
CA ILE A 148 -10.29 7.66 6.72
C ILE A 148 -10.42 8.96 5.92
N ARG A 149 -11.34 9.85 6.32
CA ARG A 149 -11.56 11.13 5.65
C ARG A 149 -10.31 12.01 5.65
N ARG A 150 -9.61 12.14 6.77
CA ARG A 150 -8.36 12.94 6.86
C ARG A 150 -7.26 12.42 5.93
N ALA A 151 -7.14 11.11 5.77
CA ALA A 151 -6.15 10.51 4.88
C ALA A 151 -6.56 10.61 3.41
N ALA A 152 -7.85 10.43 3.13
CA ALA A 152 -8.36 10.19 1.79
C ALA A 152 -8.91 11.43 1.10
N ALA A 153 -9.30 12.50 1.81
CA ALA A 153 -9.88 13.71 1.26
C ALA A 153 -8.80 14.78 0.97
N PRO A 154 -9.05 15.74 0.06
CA PRO A 154 -8.20 16.91 -0.10
C PRO A 154 -8.21 17.78 1.17
N LYS A 155 -7.08 18.44 1.48
CA LYS A 155 -6.93 19.17 2.75
C LYS A 155 -7.68 20.51 2.80
N GLN A 156 -7.82 21.19 1.67
CA GLN A 156 -8.24 22.61 1.63
C GLN A 156 -9.17 22.96 0.46
N VAL A 157 -9.63 21.96 -0.32
CA VAL A 157 -10.52 22.18 -1.47
C VAL A 157 -11.70 21.21 -1.43
N PRO A 158 -12.85 21.52 -2.06
CA PRO A 158 -13.93 20.56 -2.23
C PRO A 158 -13.49 19.32 -3.03
N LEU A 159 -14.24 18.23 -2.90
CA LEU A 159 -14.06 17.07 -3.77
C LEU A 159 -14.25 17.48 -5.24
N ALA A 160 -13.36 17.01 -6.11
CA ALA A 160 -13.47 17.19 -7.55
C ALA A 160 -14.68 16.43 -8.12
N LYS A 161 -15.01 16.71 -9.38
CA LYS A 161 -16.10 16.02 -10.07
C LYS A 161 -15.85 14.51 -10.08
N PHE A 162 -16.83 13.74 -9.62
CA PHE A 162 -16.76 12.28 -9.47
C PHE A 162 -15.73 11.77 -8.47
N GLU A 163 -15.13 12.62 -7.63
CA GLU A 163 -14.17 12.17 -6.64
C GLU A 163 -14.85 11.44 -5.47
N PRO A 164 -14.48 10.19 -5.15
CA PRO A 164 -14.99 9.50 -3.96
C PRO A 164 -14.40 10.11 -2.68
N GLU A 165 -15.20 10.15 -1.61
CA GLU A 165 -14.73 10.60 -0.28
C GLU A 165 -13.60 9.68 0.22
N SER A 166 -13.76 8.38 0.00
CA SER A 166 -12.78 7.33 0.30
C SER A 166 -13.00 6.10 -0.57
N GLY A 167 -12.04 5.17 -0.58
CA GLY A 167 -12.05 4.04 -1.51
C GLY A 167 -11.45 4.37 -2.87
N LEU A 168 -11.53 3.41 -3.79
CA LEU A 168 -10.89 3.46 -5.10
C LEU A 168 -11.78 2.84 -6.19
N TYR A 169 -11.96 3.52 -7.32
CA TYR A 169 -12.67 2.97 -8.48
C TYR A 169 -11.82 1.95 -9.23
N LEU A 170 -12.43 0.79 -9.49
CA LEU A 170 -11.87 -0.21 -10.38
C LEU A 170 -12.17 0.17 -11.83
N GLY A 171 -11.13 0.31 -12.64
CA GLY A 171 -11.21 0.56 -14.07
C GLY A 171 -10.60 -0.56 -14.90
N LEU A 172 -11.12 -0.76 -16.11
CA LEU A 172 -10.64 -1.82 -17.01
C LEU A 172 -10.70 -1.36 -18.47
N TYR A 173 -9.64 -1.62 -19.23
CA TYR A 173 -9.72 -1.75 -20.68
C TYR A 173 -9.89 -3.23 -21.02
N SER A 174 -11.03 -3.61 -21.60
CA SER A 174 -11.40 -5.02 -21.81
C SER A 174 -11.61 -5.41 -23.26
N GLU A 175 -11.42 -4.50 -24.22
CA GLU A 175 -11.80 -4.75 -25.62
C GLU A 175 -11.12 -5.97 -26.24
N GLN A 176 -9.87 -6.23 -25.86
CA GLN A 176 -9.11 -7.40 -26.33
C GLN A 176 -9.20 -8.61 -25.40
N ASP A 177 -10.01 -8.57 -24.34
CA ASP A 177 -10.33 -9.76 -23.56
C ASP A 177 -11.28 -10.64 -24.38
N PRO A 178 -10.89 -11.88 -24.75
CA PRO A 178 -11.69 -12.73 -25.63
C PRO A 178 -13.04 -13.16 -25.05
N ASP A 179 -13.20 -13.16 -23.71
CA ASP A 179 -14.45 -13.58 -23.06
C ASP A 179 -15.35 -12.38 -22.72
N MET A 180 -14.77 -11.20 -22.53
CA MET A 180 -15.51 -9.98 -22.18
C MET A 180 -15.77 -9.07 -23.39
N GLY A 181 -14.72 -8.80 -24.17
CA GLY A 181 -14.68 -7.71 -25.14
C GLY A 181 -15.24 -6.42 -24.55
N ASN A 182 -16.19 -5.80 -25.27
CA ASN A 182 -16.91 -4.61 -24.79
C ASN A 182 -18.24 -4.92 -24.08
N ASN A 183 -18.49 -6.17 -23.67
CA ASN A 183 -19.70 -6.57 -22.93
C ASN A 183 -19.48 -6.43 -21.41
N PHE A 184 -19.60 -5.19 -20.93
CA PHE A 184 -19.28 -4.81 -19.56
C PHE A 184 -20.12 -5.51 -18.48
N ASN A 185 -21.32 -6.03 -18.81
CA ASN A 185 -22.17 -6.85 -17.93
C ASN A 185 -21.47 -8.12 -17.42
N LEU A 186 -20.47 -8.61 -18.16
CA LEU A 186 -19.75 -9.84 -17.79
C LEU A 186 -18.71 -9.62 -16.69
N SER A 187 -18.42 -8.38 -16.32
CA SER A 187 -17.36 -8.03 -15.37
C SER A 187 -17.48 -8.76 -14.04
N SER A 188 -18.63 -8.69 -13.38
CA SER A 188 -18.79 -9.34 -12.07
C SER A 188 -18.66 -10.86 -12.17
N LYS A 189 -19.10 -11.46 -13.27
CA LYS A 189 -18.96 -12.90 -13.52
C LYS A 189 -17.51 -13.29 -13.75
N LEU A 190 -16.77 -12.49 -14.52
CA LEU A 190 -15.40 -12.80 -14.92
C LEU A 190 -14.38 -12.42 -13.85
N TYR A 191 -14.53 -11.32 -13.12
CA TYR A 191 -13.54 -10.84 -12.14
C TYR A 191 -14.05 -10.90 -10.71
N GLY A 192 -15.24 -11.44 -10.45
CA GLY A 192 -15.82 -11.51 -9.11
C GLY A 192 -16.34 -10.17 -8.58
N LYS A 193 -16.16 -9.07 -9.34
CA LYS A 193 -16.65 -7.73 -9.01
C LYS A 193 -16.90 -6.89 -10.27
N GLN A 194 -17.87 -6.00 -10.18
CA GLN A 194 -18.16 -5.04 -11.24
C GLN A 194 -17.09 -3.94 -11.24
N HIS A 195 -16.51 -3.63 -12.42
CA HIS A 195 -15.65 -2.46 -12.57
C HIS A 195 -16.53 -1.21 -12.72
N ALA A 196 -16.08 -0.11 -12.12
CA ALA A 196 -16.76 1.18 -12.13
C ALA A 196 -16.45 2.01 -13.38
N ILE A 197 -15.29 1.77 -14.02
CA ILE A 197 -14.79 2.56 -15.15
C ILE A 197 -14.39 1.62 -16.30
N TYR A 198 -14.78 1.95 -17.53
CA TYR A 198 -14.30 1.26 -18.72
C TYR A 198 -13.57 2.21 -19.66
N LEU A 199 -12.37 1.83 -20.11
CA LEU A 199 -11.57 2.63 -21.05
C LEU A 199 -11.99 2.35 -22.50
N ALA A 200 -12.13 3.41 -23.28
CA ALA A 200 -12.27 3.37 -24.73
C ALA A 200 -11.31 4.37 -25.38
N TYR A 201 -10.71 3.99 -26.50
CA TYR A 201 -9.93 4.90 -27.35
C TYR A 201 -10.83 5.52 -28.42
N SER A 202 -10.64 6.81 -28.70
CA SER A 202 -11.41 7.56 -29.69
C SER A 202 -10.51 8.57 -30.39
N PRO A 203 -10.40 8.55 -31.74
CA PRO A 203 -9.74 9.63 -32.47
C PRO A 203 -10.57 10.92 -32.34
N TYR A 204 -9.91 12.08 -32.26
CA TYR A 204 -10.56 13.39 -32.15
C TYR A 204 -11.46 13.69 -33.36
N ALA A 205 -11.00 13.39 -34.57
CA ALA A 205 -11.75 13.61 -35.80
C ALA A 205 -12.99 12.71 -35.94
N GLY A 206 -13.14 11.68 -35.10
CA GLY A 206 -14.28 10.78 -35.11
C GLY A 206 -15.49 11.32 -34.36
N ASP A 207 -16.65 10.69 -34.58
CA ASP A 207 -17.85 10.92 -33.78
C ASP A 207 -17.67 10.42 -32.34
N PHE A 208 -18.54 10.89 -31.43
CA PHE A 208 -18.61 10.39 -30.06
C PHE A 208 -18.76 8.84 -30.03
N PRO A 209 -18.00 8.11 -29.19
CA PRO A 209 -17.97 6.64 -29.18
C PRO A 209 -19.22 6.02 -28.54
N LYS A 210 -20.39 6.24 -29.14
CA LYS A 210 -21.72 5.91 -28.60
C LYS A 210 -21.87 4.44 -28.20
N ARG A 211 -21.26 3.51 -28.95
CA ARG A 211 -21.29 2.07 -28.66
C ARG A 211 -20.79 1.76 -27.25
N TYR A 212 -19.70 2.39 -26.82
CA TYR A 212 -19.13 2.18 -25.48
C TYR A 212 -20.04 2.76 -24.41
N ALA A 213 -20.59 3.97 -24.64
CA ALA A 213 -21.55 4.58 -23.72
C ALA A 213 -22.83 3.73 -23.56
N ASP A 214 -23.34 3.16 -24.66
CA ASP A 214 -24.50 2.26 -24.60
C ASP A 214 -24.17 0.96 -23.82
N ASN A 215 -22.96 0.42 -23.94
CA ASN A 215 -22.53 -0.75 -23.18
C ASN A 215 -22.36 -0.43 -21.68
N VAL A 216 -21.84 0.76 -21.35
CA VAL A 216 -21.77 1.25 -19.95
C VAL A 216 -23.17 1.36 -19.34
N LYS A 217 -24.15 1.93 -20.07
CA LYS A 217 -25.53 2.01 -19.61
C LYS A 217 -26.16 0.64 -19.33
N LYS A 218 -25.81 -0.36 -20.13
CA LYS A 218 -26.27 -1.74 -19.94
C LYS A 218 -25.64 -2.38 -18.71
N ALA A 219 -24.35 -2.09 -18.43
CA ALA A 219 -23.58 -2.61 -17.30
C ALA A 219 -24.20 -2.26 -15.94
N GLY A 220 -24.73 -1.05 -15.80
CA GLY A 220 -25.38 -0.63 -14.57
C GLY A 220 -25.53 0.89 -14.44
N LYS A 221 -26.12 1.30 -13.31
CA LYS A 221 -26.22 2.72 -12.95
C LYS A 221 -24.88 3.22 -12.44
N ASN A 222 -24.54 4.47 -12.78
CA ASN A 222 -23.32 5.14 -12.31
C ASN A 222 -22.01 4.41 -12.65
N ILE A 223 -22.00 3.59 -13.71
CA ILE A 223 -20.77 3.11 -14.34
C ILE A 223 -20.27 4.22 -15.27
N ALA A 224 -18.98 4.46 -15.28
CA ALA A 224 -18.36 5.53 -16.04
C ALA A 224 -17.65 5.01 -17.30
N LEU A 225 -17.59 5.88 -18.31
CA LEU A 225 -16.74 5.70 -19.48
C LEU A 225 -15.52 6.59 -19.35
N GLN A 226 -14.32 6.01 -19.36
CA GLN A 226 -13.08 6.74 -19.59
C GLN A 226 -12.80 6.77 -21.10
N ILE A 227 -12.63 7.96 -21.66
CA ILE A 227 -12.35 8.13 -23.09
C ILE A 227 -10.94 8.68 -23.24
N ALA A 228 -10.06 7.93 -23.90
CA ALA A 228 -8.81 8.42 -24.44
C ALA A 228 -9.10 9.14 -25.77
N LEU A 229 -9.13 10.47 -25.76
CA LEU A 229 -9.40 11.28 -26.94
C LEU A 229 -8.08 11.73 -27.58
N GLU A 230 -7.79 11.19 -28.75
CA GLU A 230 -6.47 11.29 -29.39
C GLU A 230 -6.51 12.19 -30.63
N PRO A 231 -5.80 13.33 -30.63
CA PRO A 231 -5.68 14.18 -31.80
C PRO A 231 -4.63 13.62 -32.76
N ALA A 232 -4.99 12.54 -33.48
CA ALA A 232 -4.09 11.80 -34.36
C ALA A 232 -3.49 12.65 -35.49
N ASN A 233 -4.09 13.80 -35.84
CA ASN A 233 -3.54 14.74 -36.82
C ASN A 233 -2.76 15.90 -36.17
N GLY A 234 -2.45 15.79 -34.87
CA GLY A 234 -1.75 16.81 -34.09
C GLY A 234 -2.69 17.85 -33.48
N LEU A 235 -2.14 18.69 -32.59
CA LEU A 235 -2.92 19.62 -31.76
C LEU A 235 -3.71 20.69 -32.54
N ASP A 236 -3.38 20.96 -33.81
CA ASP A 236 -4.06 21.98 -34.63
C ASP A 236 -5.47 21.59 -35.04
N GLU A 237 -5.82 20.30 -35.04
CA GLU A 237 -7.20 19.89 -35.33
C GLU A 237 -8.18 20.22 -34.19
N VAL A 238 -7.66 20.49 -33.00
CA VAL A 238 -8.47 20.79 -31.81
C VAL A 238 -8.91 22.25 -31.83
N LYS A 239 -10.19 22.45 -32.13
CA LYS A 239 -10.82 23.76 -32.33
C LYS A 239 -12.18 23.80 -31.67
N ASP A 240 -12.57 24.99 -31.20
CA ASP A 240 -13.92 25.25 -30.71
C ASP A 240 -14.84 25.45 -31.92
N ASP A 241 -15.25 24.34 -32.54
CA ASP A 241 -16.03 24.30 -33.76
C ASP A 241 -17.30 23.45 -33.61
N ALA A 242 -18.08 23.36 -34.68
CA ALA A 242 -19.32 22.61 -34.69
C ALA A 242 -19.11 21.11 -34.37
N HIS A 243 -17.95 20.54 -34.75
CA HIS A 243 -17.60 19.15 -34.49
C HIS A 243 -17.42 18.91 -33.00
N LEU A 244 -16.52 19.67 -32.36
CA LEU A 244 -16.26 19.52 -30.92
C LEU A 244 -17.51 19.80 -30.08
N ARG A 245 -18.27 20.83 -30.45
CA ARG A 245 -19.52 21.19 -29.77
C ARG A 245 -20.58 20.09 -29.92
N LYS A 246 -20.70 19.47 -31.10
CA LYS A 246 -21.59 18.31 -31.30
C LYS A 246 -21.12 17.13 -30.46
N TRP A 247 -19.82 16.82 -30.49
CA TRP A 247 -19.24 15.73 -29.70
C TRP A 247 -19.54 15.90 -28.21
N ALA A 248 -19.39 17.12 -27.67
CA ALA A 248 -19.71 17.41 -26.28
C ALA A 248 -21.21 17.25 -25.96
N ARG A 249 -22.10 17.72 -26.84
CA ARG A 249 -23.55 17.50 -26.68
C ARG A 249 -23.93 16.01 -26.72
N ASP A 250 -23.29 15.23 -27.59
CA ASP A 250 -23.48 13.78 -27.64
C ASP A 250 -23.00 13.12 -26.33
N ALA A 251 -21.86 13.56 -25.78
CA ALA A 251 -21.37 13.15 -24.46
C ALA A 251 -22.37 13.49 -23.34
N LYS A 252 -22.96 14.68 -23.35
CA LYS A 252 -24.03 15.07 -22.41
C LYS A 252 -25.27 14.20 -22.52
N ALA A 253 -25.72 13.94 -23.75
CA ALA A 253 -26.91 13.15 -24.03
C ALA A 253 -26.80 11.70 -23.52
N THR A 254 -25.59 11.21 -23.25
CA THR A 254 -25.42 9.92 -22.60
C THR A 254 -25.97 9.91 -21.17
N GLY A 255 -25.82 10.99 -20.39
CA GLY A 255 -26.19 11.02 -18.97
C GLY A 255 -25.36 10.11 -18.06
N ILE A 256 -24.30 9.47 -18.56
CA ILE A 256 -23.35 8.69 -17.74
C ILE A 256 -22.20 9.59 -17.27
N PRO A 257 -21.51 9.24 -16.17
CA PRO A 257 -20.22 9.85 -15.83
C PRO A 257 -19.18 9.55 -16.92
N ILE A 258 -18.44 10.57 -17.36
CA ILE A 258 -17.36 10.42 -18.35
C ILE A 258 -16.07 11.00 -17.79
N PHE A 259 -14.98 10.24 -17.87
CA PHE A 259 -13.62 10.73 -17.64
C PHE A 259 -12.95 10.96 -19.00
N LEU A 260 -12.76 12.21 -19.40
CA LEU A 260 -12.15 12.57 -20.68
C LEU A 260 -10.65 12.75 -20.51
N ARG A 261 -9.88 11.75 -20.93
CA ARG A 261 -8.42 11.73 -20.98
C ARG A 261 -7.96 12.20 -22.34
N PHE A 262 -7.73 13.50 -22.48
CA PHE A 262 -7.35 14.12 -23.75
C PHE A 262 -5.83 14.12 -23.95
N ALA A 263 -5.39 13.66 -25.13
CA ALA A 263 -4.00 13.74 -25.58
C ALA A 263 -3.00 13.32 -24.47
N SER A 264 -3.21 12.14 -23.90
CA SER A 264 -2.36 11.59 -22.83
C SER A 264 -0.93 11.36 -23.29
N GLU A 265 -0.02 11.20 -22.33
CA GLU A 265 1.41 10.92 -22.58
C GLU A 265 2.13 11.98 -23.44
N MET A 266 1.57 13.20 -23.48
CA MET A 266 2.11 14.36 -24.18
C MET A 266 3.57 14.71 -23.85
N ASN A 267 4.07 14.22 -22.71
CA ASN A 267 5.45 14.39 -22.27
C ASN A 267 6.44 13.43 -22.94
N GLY A 268 5.97 12.37 -23.63
CA GLY A 268 6.78 11.40 -24.36
C GLY A 268 6.82 11.67 -25.86
N SER A 269 7.93 11.35 -26.54
CA SER A 269 8.14 11.65 -27.97
C SER A 269 7.48 10.67 -28.94
N TRP A 270 6.74 9.68 -28.43
CA TRP A 270 6.07 8.65 -29.24
C TRP A 270 4.66 9.06 -29.69
N VAL A 271 4.13 10.17 -29.19
CA VAL A 271 2.82 10.71 -29.60
C VAL A 271 3.00 11.96 -30.46
N VAL A 272 2.15 12.14 -31.48
CA VAL A 272 2.25 13.27 -32.43
C VAL A 272 1.91 14.64 -31.82
N TRP A 273 1.36 14.66 -30.60
CA TRP A 273 1.01 15.87 -29.85
C TRP A 273 2.05 16.23 -28.78
N HIS A 274 3.28 15.69 -28.87
CA HIS A 274 4.39 16.05 -27.99
C HIS A 274 5.15 17.30 -28.45
N GLY A 275 6.00 17.84 -27.59
CA GLY A 275 7.04 18.82 -27.95
C GLY A 275 6.64 20.29 -27.79
N ASP A 276 5.34 20.60 -27.71
CA ASP A 276 4.83 21.97 -27.52
C ASP A 276 3.90 22.05 -26.30
N PRO A 277 4.44 22.26 -25.09
CA PRO A 277 3.64 22.33 -23.87
C PRO A 277 2.64 23.49 -23.86
N GLN A 278 2.97 24.63 -24.46
CA GLN A 278 2.10 25.80 -24.46
C GLN A 278 0.87 25.56 -25.33
N LYS A 279 1.06 25.02 -26.53
CA LYS A 279 -0.05 24.63 -27.40
C LYS A 279 -0.89 23.51 -26.79
N TYR A 280 -0.26 22.53 -26.14
CA TYR A 280 -0.99 21.51 -25.41
C TYR A 280 -1.90 22.12 -24.33
N ILE A 281 -1.37 23.02 -23.50
CA ILE A 281 -2.13 23.72 -22.47
C ILE A 281 -3.29 24.51 -23.08
N GLU A 282 -3.06 25.24 -24.18
CA GLU A 282 -4.10 25.96 -24.92
C GLU A 282 -5.25 25.01 -25.32
N LYS A 283 -4.93 23.88 -25.98
CA LYS A 283 -5.94 22.94 -26.48
C LYS A 283 -6.67 22.20 -25.37
N PHE A 284 -5.97 21.83 -24.31
CA PHE A 284 -6.60 21.22 -23.13
C PHE A 284 -7.61 22.20 -22.50
N ARG A 285 -7.22 23.47 -22.31
CA ARG A 285 -8.10 24.49 -21.74
C ARG A 285 -9.30 24.80 -22.64
N LEU A 286 -9.12 24.80 -23.97
CA LEU A 286 -10.21 24.91 -24.93
C LEU A 286 -11.21 23.76 -24.75
N LEU A 287 -10.73 22.52 -24.69
CA LEU A 287 -11.58 21.34 -24.51
C LEU A 287 -12.32 21.39 -23.16
N ALA A 288 -11.61 21.72 -22.08
CA ALA A 288 -12.19 21.86 -20.74
C ALA A 288 -13.30 22.93 -20.70
N LYS A 289 -13.11 24.07 -21.37
CA LYS A 289 -14.12 25.11 -21.52
C LYS A 289 -15.37 24.57 -22.23
N VAL A 290 -15.21 23.91 -23.37
CA VAL A 290 -16.35 23.36 -24.14
C VAL A 290 -17.10 22.30 -23.31
N MET A 291 -16.39 21.41 -22.62
CA MET A 291 -17.04 20.41 -21.75
C MET A 291 -17.79 21.06 -20.59
N LYS A 292 -17.24 22.11 -19.98
CA LYS A 292 -17.93 22.86 -18.92
C LYS A 292 -19.23 23.50 -19.42
N GLU A 293 -19.25 24.01 -20.64
CA GLU A 293 -20.41 24.67 -21.25
C GLU A 293 -21.47 23.67 -21.74
N GLU A 294 -21.03 22.60 -22.42
CA GLU A 294 -21.92 21.69 -23.16
C GLU A 294 -22.15 20.35 -22.46
N ALA A 295 -21.21 19.87 -21.64
CA ALA A 295 -21.18 18.49 -21.12
C ALA A 295 -20.73 18.41 -19.65
N PRO A 296 -21.52 18.93 -18.69
CA PRO A 296 -21.12 18.99 -17.28
C PRO A 296 -20.92 17.60 -16.64
N ASN A 297 -21.41 16.52 -17.25
CA ASN A 297 -21.16 15.13 -16.87
C ASN A 297 -19.78 14.59 -17.29
N VAL A 298 -18.93 15.41 -17.91
CA VAL A 298 -17.55 15.06 -18.29
C VAL A 298 -16.58 15.65 -17.28
N ALA A 299 -15.73 14.81 -16.68
CA ALA A 299 -14.57 15.21 -15.89
C ALA A 299 -13.31 15.23 -16.78
N MET A 300 -12.55 16.31 -16.72
CA MET A 300 -11.30 16.46 -17.48
C MET A 300 -10.14 15.77 -16.76
N VAL A 301 -9.44 14.88 -17.46
CA VAL A 301 -8.29 14.13 -16.94
C VAL A 301 -7.01 14.54 -17.67
N TRP A 302 -6.08 15.18 -16.95
CA TRP A 302 -4.74 15.46 -17.46
C TRP A 302 -3.82 14.28 -17.10
N SER A 303 -3.30 13.56 -18.09
CA SER A 303 -2.62 12.27 -17.86
C SER A 303 -1.29 12.16 -18.61
N PRO A 304 -0.17 12.61 -18.00
CA PRO A 304 1.16 12.32 -18.52
C PRO A 304 1.49 10.82 -18.46
N GLY A 305 2.51 10.41 -19.22
CA GLY A 305 3.23 9.16 -19.01
C GLY A 305 4.22 9.34 -17.86
N ASP A 306 4.48 8.28 -17.09
CA ASP A 306 5.41 8.35 -15.97
C ASP A 306 6.89 8.55 -16.40
N VAL A 307 7.17 8.31 -17.68
CA VAL A 307 8.43 8.59 -18.36
C VAL A 307 8.13 9.45 -19.61
N PRO A 308 8.97 10.44 -19.98
CA PRO A 308 10.00 11.06 -19.16
C PRO A 308 9.39 11.88 -18.01
N ARG A 309 9.94 11.67 -16.82
CA ARG A 309 9.43 12.21 -15.55
C ARG A 309 9.56 13.73 -15.46
N TYR A 310 10.71 14.28 -15.83
CA TYR A 310 11.07 15.69 -15.61
C TYR A 310 10.29 16.69 -16.48
N SER A 311 9.63 16.26 -17.56
CA SER A 311 8.90 17.16 -18.46
C SER A 311 7.40 17.21 -18.17
N MET A 312 6.87 16.37 -17.27
CA MET A 312 5.44 16.29 -16.99
C MET A 312 4.85 17.65 -16.59
N ALA A 313 5.46 18.33 -15.62
CA ALA A 313 4.93 19.57 -15.06
C ALA A 313 4.77 20.71 -16.09
N ALA A 314 5.58 20.72 -17.16
CA ALA A 314 5.52 21.73 -18.21
C ALA A 314 4.19 21.71 -19.00
N TYR A 315 3.49 20.57 -19.03
CA TYR A 315 2.23 20.39 -19.75
C TYR A 315 0.99 20.60 -18.87
N TYR A 316 1.15 20.96 -17.59
CA TYR A 316 0.02 21.04 -16.66
C TYR A 316 -0.91 22.24 -16.98
N PRO A 317 -2.20 22.02 -17.33
CA PRO A 317 -3.09 23.08 -17.82
C PRO A 317 -3.63 24.05 -16.75
N GLY A 318 -3.43 23.74 -15.46
CA GLY A 318 -3.95 24.49 -14.32
C GLY A 318 -5.15 23.82 -13.62
N ASP A 319 -5.32 24.14 -12.34
CA ASP A 319 -6.37 23.55 -11.48
C ASP A 319 -7.79 23.81 -11.93
N ASP A 320 -8.03 24.94 -12.62
CA ASP A 320 -9.35 25.36 -13.07
C ASP A 320 -9.84 24.58 -14.31
N ALA A 321 -8.91 23.96 -15.05
CA ALA A 321 -9.19 23.17 -16.24
C ALA A 321 -9.16 21.65 -15.98
N VAL A 322 -8.48 21.19 -14.91
CA VAL A 322 -8.24 19.78 -14.61
C VAL A 322 -9.14 19.32 -13.46
N ASP A 323 -9.99 18.32 -13.67
CA ASP A 323 -10.73 17.68 -12.56
C ASP A 323 -9.86 16.60 -11.89
N TRP A 324 -9.13 15.81 -12.69
CA TRP A 324 -8.31 14.68 -12.23
C TRP A 324 -6.90 14.72 -12.81
N VAL A 325 -5.91 14.37 -11.97
CA VAL A 325 -4.55 14.13 -12.42
C VAL A 325 -4.37 12.64 -12.66
N GLY A 326 -4.20 12.29 -13.92
CA GLY A 326 -3.92 10.95 -14.40
C GLY A 326 -2.43 10.61 -14.38
N LEU A 327 -2.12 9.33 -14.54
CA LEU A 327 -0.79 8.82 -14.87
C LEU A 327 -0.93 7.55 -15.70
N ASN A 328 -0.22 7.50 -16.82
CA ASN A 328 -0.02 6.29 -17.60
C ASN A 328 1.28 5.62 -17.15
N MET A 329 1.22 4.35 -16.79
CA MET A 329 2.35 3.64 -16.17
C MET A 329 2.29 2.13 -16.37
N TYR A 330 3.30 1.56 -17.01
CA TYR A 330 3.38 0.11 -17.29
C TYR A 330 4.55 -0.56 -16.60
N THR A 331 4.30 -1.66 -15.90
CA THR A 331 5.32 -2.42 -15.17
C THR A 331 5.63 -3.71 -15.94
N MET A 332 6.87 -3.87 -16.36
CA MET A 332 7.32 -4.99 -17.18
C MET A 332 8.67 -5.54 -16.67
N PRO A 333 8.97 -6.84 -16.87
CA PRO A 333 10.18 -7.47 -16.34
C PRO A 333 11.45 -6.92 -17.00
N TYR A 334 11.37 -6.48 -18.26
CA TYR A 334 12.45 -5.88 -19.03
C TYR A 334 11.96 -4.68 -19.83
N GLY A 335 12.86 -3.74 -20.14
CA GLY A 335 12.57 -2.61 -21.03
C GLY A 335 12.13 -3.11 -22.40
N ASP A 336 10.96 -2.68 -22.88
CA ASP A 336 10.35 -3.08 -24.16
C ASP A 336 10.27 -4.60 -24.38
N GLY A 337 10.21 -5.38 -23.29
CA GLY A 337 10.24 -6.84 -23.33
C GLY A 337 11.57 -7.43 -23.81
N GLN A 338 12.66 -6.65 -23.81
CA GLN A 338 14.00 -7.08 -24.23
C GLN A 338 14.90 -7.33 -23.03
N PRO A 339 15.34 -8.58 -22.75
CA PRO A 339 16.18 -8.89 -21.59
C PRO A 339 17.49 -8.11 -21.48
N SER A 340 18.00 -7.58 -22.60
CA SER A 340 19.21 -6.76 -22.65
C SER A 340 18.99 -5.29 -22.28
N LEU A 341 17.74 -4.83 -22.18
CA LEU A 341 17.42 -3.45 -21.83
C LEU A 341 17.04 -3.35 -20.35
N PRO A 342 17.73 -2.50 -19.56
CA PRO A 342 17.36 -2.29 -18.16
C PRO A 342 15.96 -1.66 -18.08
N GLN A 343 15.13 -2.12 -17.14
CA GLN A 343 13.84 -1.50 -16.86
C GLN A 343 13.99 -0.37 -15.85
N PHE A 344 13.44 0.81 -16.17
CA PHE A 344 13.25 1.87 -15.19
C PHE A 344 12.13 1.50 -14.21
N GLY A 345 12.48 1.33 -12.93
CA GLY A 345 11.54 1.09 -11.84
C GLY A 345 10.82 -0.26 -11.93
N THR A 346 11.28 -1.24 -11.15
CA THR A 346 10.68 -2.59 -11.08
C THR A 346 9.39 -2.67 -10.26
N SER A 347 8.93 -1.55 -9.69
CA SER A 347 7.77 -1.44 -8.82
C SER A 347 6.89 -0.23 -9.21
N PRO A 348 5.56 -0.38 -9.19
CA PRO A 348 4.62 0.70 -9.50
C PRO A 348 4.57 1.79 -8.42
N ILE A 349 5.10 1.54 -7.22
CA ILE A 349 4.98 2.46 -6.07
C ILE A 349 5.79 3.74 -6.29
N GLU A 350 7.10 3.60 -6.52
CA GLU A 350 8.05 4.72 -6.60
C GLU A 350 7.84 5.59 -7.85
N ARG A 351 7.16 5.04 -8.85
CA ARG A 351 6.84 5.70 -10.11
C ARG A 351 5.80 6.80 -9.93
N LEU A 352 4.92 6.66 -8.93
CA LEU A 352 3.86 7.62 -8.62
C LEU A 352 4.31 8.79 -7.72
N ASP A 353 5.42 8.65 -7.00
CA ASP A 353 5.85 9.58 -5.93
C ASP A 353 5.81 11.06 -6.32
N GLU A 354 6.29 11.40 -7.52
CA GLU A 354 6.37 12.80 -7.96
C GLU A 354 5.00 13.39 -8.24
N VAL A 355 4.18 12.70 -9.05
CA VAL A 355 2.80 13.11 -9.34
C VAL A 355 2.00 13.21 -8.05
N TYR A 356 2.16 12.25 -7.14
CA TYR A 356 1.48 12.30 -5.85
C TYR A 356 1.88 13.55 -5.05
N LYS A 357 3.18 13.81 -4.89
CA LYS A 357 3.69 14.97 -4.12
C LYS A 357 3.24 16.31 -4.70
N LEU A 358 3.18 16.44 -6.02
CA LEU A 358 2.84 17.71 -6.68
C LEU A 358 1.34 18.02 -6.70
N TYR A 359 0.49 16.98 -6.73
CA TYR A 359 -0.93 17.16 -7.07
C TYR A 359 -1.92 16.62 -6.02
N ALA A 360 -1.55 15.62 -5.21
CA ALA A 360 -2.50 14.88 -4.38
C ALA A 360 -3.22 15.71 -3.31
N ASP A 361 -2.61 16.80 -2.83
CA ASP A 361 -3.22 17.70 -1.85
C ASP A 361 -4.42 18.49 -2.42
N ARG A 362 -4.51 18.60 -3.76
CA ARG A 362 -5.48 19.46 -4.47
C ARG A 362 -6.29 18.74 -5.55
N LYS A 363 -5.83 17.61 -6.07
CA LYS A 363 -6.52 16.82 -7.10
C LYS A 363 -6.54 15.33 -6.76
N PRO A 364 -7.62 14.60 -7.05
CA PRO A 364 -7.59 13.15 -7.00
C PRO A 364 -6.65 12.61 -8.09
N ILE A 365 -5.96 11.52 -7.75
CA ILE A 365 -5.03 10.85 -8.64
C ILE A 365 -5.71 9.63 -9.26
N MET A 366 -5.56 9.46 -10.57
CA MET A 366 -6.02 8.29 -11.32
C MET A 366 -4.81 7.64 -12.00
N LEU A 367 -4.62 6.32 -11.83
CA LEU A 367 -3.79 5.57 -12.77
C LEU A 367 -4.67 5.31 -13.99
N SER A 368 -4.60 6.22 -14.95
CA SER A 368 -5.52 6.30 -16.10
C SER A 368 -5.34 5.12 -17.04
N GLU A 369 -4.16 4.52 -17.04
CA GLU A 369 -3.85 3.33 -17.79
C GLU A 369 -2.62 2.67 -17.17
N THR A 370 -2.75 1.41 -16.78
CA THR A 370 -1.62 0.67 -16.20
C THR A 370 -1.75 -0.82 -16.45
N GLY A 371 -0.63 -1.52 -16.56
CA GLY A 371 -0.60 -2.97 -16.75
C GLY A 371 0.65 -3.57 -16.14
N ILE A 372 0.58 -4.84 -15.76
CA ILE A 372 1.72 -5.61 -15.28
C ILE A 372 1.92 -6.80 -16.21
N ALA A 373 3.06 -6.82 -16.90
CA ALA A 373 3.36 -7.90 -17.83
C ALA A 373 3.68 -9.17 -17.04
N HIS A 374 2.91 -10.23 -17.27
CA HIS A 374 3.17 -11.56 -16.70
C HIS A 374 3.97 -12.44 -17.65
N LYS A 375 4.13 -12.02 -18.92
CA LYS A 375 4.92 -12.70 -19.94
C LYS A 375 5.47 -11.67 -20.92
N THR A 376 6.66 -11.93 -21.46
CA THR A 376 7.11 -11.22 -22.67
C THR A 376 6.97 -12.13 -23.89
N ASN A 377 6.36 -11.62 -24.94
CA ASN A 377 6.20 -12.31 -26.22
C ASN A 377 7.51 -12.37 -27.03
N ARG A 378 8.56 -11.62 -26.64
CA ARG A 378 9.90 -11.71 -27.27
C ARG A 378 10.67 -12.95 -26.86
N ASP A 379 10.77 -13.20 -25.55
CA ASP A 379 11.49 -14.38 -25.04
C ASP A 379 10.56 -15.57 -24.76
N GLY A 380 9.24 -15.34 -24.79
CA GLY A 380 8.20 -16.33 -24.52
C GLY A 380 8.11 -16.76 -23.05
N LYS A 381 8.89 -16.16 -22.15
CA LYS A 381 9.02 -16.58 -20.76
C LYS A 381 7.91 -16.02 -19.89
N SER A 382 7.43 -16.86 -18.97
CA SER A 382 6.54 -16.44 -17.89
C SER A 382 7.33 -15.76 -16.77
N HIS A 383 6.69 -14.75 -16.20
CA HIS A 383 7.11 -13.97 -15.04
C HIS A 383 6.02 -13.94 -13.96
N SER A 384 5.15 -14.96 -13.88
CA SER A 384 3.96 -14.99 -13.02
C SER A 384 4.21 -14.53 -11.59
N SER A 385 5.18 -15.11 -10.87
CA SER A 385 5.44 -14.77 -9.46
C SER A 385 5.86 -13.31 -9.29
N TRP A 386 6.65 -12.79 -10.23
CA TRP A 386 7.06 -11.38 -10.24
C TRP A 386 5.88 -10.45 -10.55
N ALA A 387 5.03 -10.85 -11.49
CA ALA A 387 3.84 -10.10 -11.86
C ALA A 387 2.82 -10.06 -10.71
N VAL A 388 2.59 -11.18 -10.02
CA VAL A 388 1.72 -11.25 -8.83
C VAL A 388 2.25 -10.36 -7.70
N ALA A 389 3.57 -10.33 -7.47
CA ALA A 389 4.17 -9.43 -6.49
C ALA A 389 3.97 -7.94 -6.85
N ASN A 390 4.04 -7.59 -8.14
CA ASN A 390 3.75 -6.23 -8.57
C ASN A 390 2.26 -5.91 -8.60
N LEU A 391 1.39 -6.90 -8.78
CA LEU A 391 -0.07 -6.73 -8.70
C LEU A 391 -0.50 -6.47 -7.26
N ASP A 392 0.11 -7.16 -6.30
CA ASP A 392 0.00 -6.86 -4.88
C ASP A 392 0.48 -5.43 -4.57
N ARG A 393 1.63 -5.01 -5.12
CA ARG A 393 2.06 -3.61 -4.98
C ARG A 393 1.04 -2.62 -5.57
N LEU A 394 0.52 -2.87 -6.77
CA LEU A 394 -0.39 -1.97 -7.48
C LEU A 394 -1.76 -1.84 -6.82
N TYR A 395 -2.37 -2.94 -6.40
CA TYR A 395 -3.72 -2.94 -5.86
C TYR A 395 -3.70 -2.99 -4.33
N GLU A 396 -2.89 -3.85 -3.72
CA GLU A 396 -2.92 -3.98 -2.27
C GLU A 396 -2.13 -2.87 -1.58
N VAL A 397 -0.93 -2.52 -2.02
CA VAL A 397 -0.08 -1.55 -1.30
C VAL A 397 -0.31 -0.10 -1.71
N LEU A 398 -0.30 0.19 -3.02
CA LEU A 398 -0.31 1.54 -3.56
C LEU A 398 -1.47 2.39 -3.04
N PRO A 399 -2.73 1.93 -3.03
CA PRO A 399 -3.85 2.76 -2.55
C PRO A 399 -3.82 3.05 -1.06
N LYS A 400 -3.10 2.23 -0.27
CA LYS A 400 -2.97 2.37 1.18
C LYS A 400 -1.84 3.35 1.52
N LYS A 401 -0.75 3.31 0.75
CA LYS A 401 0.35 4.29 0.82
C LYS A 401 -0.06 5.66 0.28
N TYR A 402 -0.88 5.67 -0.76
CA TYR A 402 -1.30 6.86 -1.50
C TYR A 402 -2.83 6.98 -1.54
N PRO A 403 -3.49 7.32 -0.41
CA PRO A 403 -4.96 7.34 -0.28
C PRO A 403 -5.70 8.37 -1.13
N ARG A 404 -4.97 9.24 -1.85
CA ARG A 404 -5.49 10.18 -2.84
C ARG A 404 -5.53 9.59 -4.25
N VAL A 405 -5.02 8.37 -4.44
CA VAL A 405 -5.29 7.56 -5.63
C VAL A 405 -6.71 7.04 -5.51
N LYS A 406 -7.56 7.48 -6.43
CA LYS A 406 -9.01 7.24 -6.41
C LYS A 406 -9.50 6.39 -7.56
N ALA A 407 -8.67 6.08 -8.54
CA ALA A 407 -9.00 5.17 -9.63
C ALA A 407 -7.74 4.47 -10.16
N ILE A 408 -7.90 3.22 -10.56
CA ILE A 408 -6.90 2.46 -11.31
C ILE A 408 -7.60 1.83 -12.50
N THR A 409 -7.18 2.14 -13.71
CA THR A 409 -7.70 1.58 -14.96
C THR A 409 -6.68 0.60 -15.54
N TYR A 410 -6.96 -0.70 -15.41
CA TYR A 410 -6.05 -1.76 -15.85
C TYR A 410 -6.15 -2.03 -17.35
N PHE A 411 -5.01 -2.08 -18.03
CA PHE A 411 -4.87 -2.38 -19.45
C PHE A 411 -4.79 -3.91 -19.67
N ASN A 412 -5.95 -4.56 -19.82
CA ASN A 412 -6.05 -6.01 -19.91
C ASN A 412 -5.90 -6.49 -21.36
N VAL A 413 -4.65 -6.53 -21.83
CA VAL A 413 -4.32 -6.80 -23.24
C VAL A 413 -3.09 -7.70 -23.36
N ASN A 414 -3.14 -8.64 -24.30
CA ASN A 414 -1.97 -9.32 -24.81
C ASN A 414 -1.39 -8.56 -26.03
N MET A 415 -0.29 -7.82 -25.84
CA MET A 415 0.31 -7.07 -26.94
C MET A 415 1.23 -7.97 -27.77
N THR A 416 0.83 -8.21 -29.03
CA THR A 416 1.53 -9.09 -29.98
C THR A 416 2.14 -8.35 -31.18
N THR A 417 2.08 -7.01 -31.18
CA THR A 417 2.56 -6.16 -32.27
C THR A 417 3.99 -5.63 -32.03
N ARG A 418 4.59 -5.04 -33.06
CA ARG A 418 6.04 -4.74 -33.15
C ARG A 418 6.56 -3.74 -32.09
N GLU A 419 5.70 -2.94 -31.47
CA GLU A 419 6.08 -1.81 -30.60
C GLU A 419 6.25 -2.22 -29.12
N SER A 420 5.47 -3.19 -28.62
CA SER A 420 5.65 -3.78 -27.29
C SER A 420 5.12 -5.21 -27.30
N LEU A 421 5.97 -6.17 -26.97
CA LEU A 421 5.67 -7.60 -27.01
C LEU A 421 5.50 -8.11 -25.57
N ASN A 422 4.50 -7.61 -24.87
CA ASN A 422 4.21 -7.92 -23.47
C ASN A 422 2.76 -8.37 -23.31
N ASP A 423 2.54 -9.34 -22.44
CA ASP A 423 1.21 -9.83 -22.11
C ASP A 423 0.77 -9.31 -20.74
N TYR A 424 -0.23 -8.43 -20.73
CA TYR A 424 -0.82 -7.83 -19.54
C TYR A 424 -2.13 -8.52 -19.12
N SER A 425 -2.64 -9.46 -19.93
CA SER A 425 -3.93 -10.11 -19.70
C SER A 425 -3.99 -10.81 -18.34
N LEU A 426 -4.92 -10.40 -17.48
CA LEU A 426 -5.12 -11.01 -16.16
C LEU A 426 -5.53 -12.48 -16.26
N ARG A 427 -6.30 -12.83 -17.29
CA ARG A 427 -6.85 -14.19 -17.51
C ARG A 427 -5.83 -15.20 -18.02
N ASP A 428 -4.83 -14.75 -18.77
CA ASP A 428 -3.87 -15.64 -19.44
C ASP A 428 -2.85 -16.19 -18.43
N ASP A 429 -2.86 -15.66 -17.20
CA ASP A 429 -2.13 -16.17 -16.04
C ASP A 429 -3.07 -16.45 -14.85
N PRO A 430 -3.32 -17.73 -14.48
CA PRO A 430 -4.22 -18.07 -13.40
C PRO A 430 -3.83 -17.50 -12.03
N ALA A 431 -2.54 -17.30 -11.77
CA ALA A 431 -2.06 -16.74 -10.51
C ALA A 431 -2.35 -15.24 -10.42
N MET A 432 -2.15 -14.49 -11.52
CA MET A 432 -2.57 -13.10 -11.64
C MET A 432 -4.07 -12.95 -11.44
N MET A 433 -4.88 -13.79 -12.11
CA MET A 433 -6.33 -13.74 -11.98
C MET A 433 -6.79 -14.01 -10.55
N ALA A 434 -6.23 -15.03 -9.89
CA ALA A 434 -6.57 -15.38 -8.51
C ALA A 434 -6.18 -14.26 -7.54
N ALA A 435 -4.98 -13.70 -7.69
CA ALA A 435 -4.52 -12.57 -6.88
C ALA A 435 -5.40 -11.33 -7.09
N TYR A 436 -5.70 -10.98 -8.34
CA TYR A 436 -6.56 -9.85 -8.69
C TYR A 436 -7.94 -9.96 -8.02
N ARG A 437 -8.63 -11.09 -8.24
CA ARG A 437 -9.96 -11.35 -7.66
C ARG A 437 -9.95 -11.26 -6.14
N SER A 438 -8.94 -11.85 -5.50
CA SER A 438 -8.79 -11.85 -4.04
C SER A 438 -8.62 -10.44 -3.48
N ILE A 439 -7.78 -9.61 -4.13
CA ILE A 439 -7.53 -8.25 -3.68
C ILE A 439 -8.77 -7.37 -3.87
N ILE A 440 -9.39 -7.38 -5.05
CA ILE A 440 -10.49 -6.45 -5.38
C ILE A 440 -11.82 -6.75 -4.67
N ALA A 441 -11.96 -7.96 -4.09
CA ALA A 441 -13.14 -8.35 -3.32
C ALA A 441 -13.38 -7.45 -2.09
N GLN A 442 -12.34 -6.76 -1.61
CA GLN A 442 -12.43 -5.86 -0.46
C GLN A 442 -13.46 -4.72 -0.67
N PRO A 443 -14.24 -4.33 0.37
CA PRO A 443 -15.19 -3.21 0.28
C PRO A 443 -14.56 -1.87 -0.10
N PHE A 444 -13.25 -1.71 0.12
CA PHE A 444 -12.46 -0.54 -0.29
C PHE A 444 -12.59 -0.21 -1.78
N TYR A 445 -12.74 -1.22 -2.63
CA TYR A 445 -12.89 -1.06 -4.06
C TYR A 445 -14.33 -0.78 -4.45
N LEU A 446 -14.52 0.31 -5.17
CA LEU A 446 -15.81 0.85 -5.56
C LEU A 446 -16.16 0.43 -6.98
N ASP A 447 -17.43 0.09 -7.17
CA ASP A 447 -18.01 -0.37 -8.42
C ASP A 447 -18.99 0.65 -9.04
N GLN A 448 -19.16 1.81 -8.42
CA GLN A 448 -20.02 2.90 -8.88
C GLN A 448 -19.35 4.27 -8.71
N VAL A 449 -19.49 5.13 -9.71
CA VAL A 449 -18.89 6.46 -9.77
C VAL A 449 -19.89 7.54 -9.35
N ALA A 450 -19.54 8.29 -8.32
CA ALA A 450 -20.28 9.48 -7.87
C ALA A 450 -19.39 10.32 -6.94
N THR A 451 -19.56 11.65 -6.97
CA THR A 451 -18.86 12.52 -6.01
C THR A 451 -19.27 12.19 -4.58
N GLY A 452 -18.30 12.03 -3.68
CA GLY A 452 -18.52 11.74 -2.26
C GLY A 452 -18.93 10.30 -1.95
N VAL A 453 -18.95 9.40 -2.94
CA VAL A 453 -19.19 7.98 -2.67
C VAL A 453 -18.06 7.40 -1.79
N LYS A 454 -18.41 6.40 -0.99
CA LYS A 454 -17.51 5.69 -0.11
C LYS A 454 -17.93 4.23 0.05
N PRO A 455 -17.02 3.35 0.49
CA PRO A 455 -17.36 1.97 0.82
C PRO A 455 -18.57 1.87 1.76
N ALA A 456 -19.43 0.88 1.55
CA ALA A 456 -20.63 0.66 2.37
C ALA A 456 -20.30 0.38 3.84
N THR A 457 -19.18 -0.30 4.09
CA THR A 457 -18.57 -0.43 5.40
C THR A 457 -17.38 0.51 5.48
N ALA A 458 -17.19 1.19 6.61
CA ALA A 458 -16.01 2.02 6.82
C ALA A 458 -14.75 1.16 6.68
N ALA A 459 -14.06 1.32 5.55
CA ALA A 459 -12.94 0.50 5.14
C ALA A 459 -11.86 1.42 4.59
N GLY A 460 -10.93 1.82 5.44
CA GLY A 460 -9.72 2.51 5.03
C GLY A 460 -8.50 2.02 5.78
N TYR A 461 -7.38 2.68 5.55
CA TYR A 461 -6.09 2.26 6.10
C TYR A 461 -5.33 3.47 6.62
N ALA A 462 -4.61 3.26 7.71
CA ALA A 462 -3.66 4.22 8.25
C ALA A 462 -2.28 3.58 8.33
N LYS A 463 -1.23 4.39 8.21
CA LYS A 463 0.13 3.94 8.47
C LYS A 463 0.26 3.63 9.96
N GLY A 464 0.67 2.41 10.30
CA GLY A 464 0.91 1.97 11.66
C GLY A 464 2.22 2.56 12.19
N GLU A 465 2.10 3.48 13.15
CA GLU A 465 3.22 4.16 13.80
C GLU A 465 3.24 3.82 15.29
N GLY A 466 4.07 2.85 15.69
CA GLY A 466 4.25 2.41 17.07
C GLY A 466 3.09 1.56 17.60
N SER A 467 1.86 2.05 17.55
CA SER A 467 0.65 1.35 18.00
C SER A 467 -0.55 1.53 17.07
N ALA A 468 -1.44 0.54 17.02
CA ALA A 468 -2.74 0.65 16.38
C ALA A 468 -3.82 -0.02 17.24
N SER A 469 -4.97 0.66 17.34
CA SER A 469 -6.18 0.12 17.94
C SER A 469 -7.16 -0.25 16.84
N PHE A 470 -7.90 -1.32 17.07
CA PHE A 470 -8.95 -1.77 16.16
C PHE A 470 -10.08 -2.41 16.95
N ARG A 471 -11.18 -2.70 16.26
CA ARG A 471 -12.37 -3.28 16.88
C ARG A 471 -12.43 -4.77 16.60
N LYS A 472 -13.38 -5.20 15.78
CA LYS A 472 -13.68 -6.62 15.55
C LYS A 472 -12.54 -7.41 14.91
N GLN A 473 -11.91 -6.82 13.89
CA GLN A 473 -10.84 -7.43 13.12
C GLN A 473 -9.89 -6.35 12.61
N VAL A 474 -8.66 -6.75 12.32
CA VAL A 474 -7.67 -5.90 11.67
C VAL A 474 -6.95 -6.62 10.56
N ARG A 475 -6.85 -5.95 9.40
CA ARG A 475 -6.03 -6.36 8.27
C ARG A 475 -4.79 -5.47 8.21
N ILE A 476 -3.61 -6.08 8.15
CA ILE A 476 -2.32 -5.39 8.12
C ILE A 476 -1.60 -5.78 6.84
N VAL A 477 -1.24 -4.75 6.06
CA VAL A 477 -0.60 -4.88 4.75
C VAL A 477 0.79 -4.24 4.83
N PRO A 478 1.88 -4.98 4.59
CA PRO A 478 3.21 -4.41 4.55
C PRO A 478 3.54 -3.83 3.17
N TYR A 479 4.06 -2.59 3.13
CA TYR A 479 4.87 -2.13 2.02
C TYR A 479 6.31 -2.56 2.27
N ILE A 480 6.81 -3.43 1.40
CA ILE A 480 8.13 -4.04 1.51
C ILE A 480 8.98 -3.55 0.35
N ARG A 481 10.11 -2.92 0.67
CA ARG A 481 11.21 -2.68 -0.27
C ARG A 481 12.48 -3.16 0.39
N ILE A 482 13.14 -4.13 -0.23
CA ILE A 482 14.48 -4.56 0.16
C ILE A 482 15.39 -4.45 -1.08
N PRO A 483 16.71 -4.34 -0.92
CA PRO A 483 17.63 -4.18 -2.05
C PRO A 483 17.57 -5.34 -3.05
N GLU A 484 17.30 -6.54 -2.54
CA GLU A 484 16.94 -7.67 -3.36
C GLU A 484 15.52 -7.47 -3.94
N VAL A 485 15.38 -7.57 -5.26
CA VAL A 485 14.08 -7.37 -5.93
C VAL A 485 13.01 -8.37 -5.43
N ASP A 486 13.44 -9.55 -5.02
CA ASP A 486 12.60 -10.67 -4.63
C ASP A 486 12.50 -10.88 -3.12
N ILE A 487 11.27 -10.91 -2.62
CA ILE A 487 10.94 -11.28 -1.24
C ILE A 487 10.93 -12.80 -1.14
N GLY A 488 11.69 -13.36 -0.19
CA GLY A 488 11.72 -14.80 0.07
C GLY A 488 10.60 -15.27 1.00
N GLN A 489 10.40 -14.55 2.10
CA GLN A 489 9.36 -14.88 3.09
C GLN A 489 8.95 -13.64 3.91
N VAL A 490 7.69 -13.60 4.32
CA VAL A 490 7.12 -12.65 5.28
C VAL A 490 6.50 -13.42 6.43
N ASP A 491 7.02 -13.20 7.64
CA ASP A 491 6.48 -13.79 8.86
C ASP A 491 5.77 -12.73 9.71
N TYR A 492 4.60 -13.10 10.20
CA TYR A 492 3.80 -12.34 11.16
C TYR A 492 3.88 -13.05 12.51
N VAL A 493 4.53 -12.42 13.48
CA VAL A 493 4.80 -12.98 14.80
C VAL A 493 4.02 -12.19 15.84
N LEU A 494 2.96 -12.77 16.38
CA LEU A 494 2.14 -12.16 17.41
C LEU A 494 2.56 -12.71 18.78
N ASN A 495 3.01 -11.82 19.67
CA ASN A 495 3.41 -12.16 21.04
C ASN A 495 4.46 -13.29 21.11
N GLY A 496 5.39 -13.32 20.13
CA GLY A 496 6.45 -14.32 20.04
C GLY A 496 6.09 -15.59 19.26
N SER A 497 4.82 -15.78 18.88
CA SER A 497 4.38 -16.92 18.09
C SER A 497 4.10 -16.53 16.63
N VAL A 498 4.61 -17.32 15.67
CA VAL A 498 4.29 -17.12 14.25
C VAL A 498 2.81 -17.45 14.03
N VAL A 499 2.02 -16.45 13.63
CA VAL A 499 0.59 -16.61 13.32
C VAL A 499 0.34 -16.75 11.82
N LYS A 500 1.26 -16.30 10.97
CA LYS A 500 1.21 -16.49 9.52
C LYS A 500 2.61 -16.38 8.91
N SER A 501 2.89 -17.22 7.91
CA SER A 501 4.08 -17.15 7.06
C SER A 501 3.67 -17.15 5.60
N GLN A 502 4.24 -16.27 4.78
CA GLN A 502 3.93 -16.16 3.35
C GLN A 502 5.20 -16.11 2.51
N LYS A 503 5.29 -16.96 1.49
CA LYS A 503 6.38 -16.95 0.50
C LYS A 503 6.01 -16.29 -0.82
N ALA A 504 4.73 -15.97 -1.01
CA ALA A 504 4.20 -15.34 -2.21
C ALA A 504 3.15 -14.29 -1.84
N ALA A 505 3.04 -13.26 -2.68
CA ALA A 505 2.00 -12.25 -2.63
C ALA A 505 0.61 -12.85 -2.94
N PRO A 506 -0.49 -12.19 -2.51
CA PRO A 506 -0.52 -10.92 -1.79
C PRO A 506 -0.11 -11.03 -0.33
N TYR A 507 0.69 -10.09 0.17
CA TYR A 507 1.21 -10.12 1.54
C TYR A 507 0.26 -9.37 2.49
N PHE A 508 -0.32 -10.07 3.46
CA PHE A 508 -1.12 -9.46 4.53
C PHE A 508 -1.35 -10.44 5.67
N VAL A 509 -1.69 -9.92 6.86
CA VAL A 509 -2.30 -10.72 7.93
C VAL A 509 -3.65 -10.13 8.32
N GLN A 510 -4.60 -11.01 8.64
CA GLN A 510 -5.89 -10.64 9.22
C GLN A 510 -5.98 -11.28 10.61
N LEU A 511 -6.28 -10.46 11.62
CA LEU A 511 -6.35 -10.88 13.01
C LEU A 511 -7.72 -10.50 13.58
N ASP A 512 -8.37 -11.45 14.25
CA ASP A 512 -9.57 -11.19 15.03
C ASP A 512 -9.25 -10.52 16.37
N ALA A 513 -10.21 -9.77 16.91
CA ALA A 513 -10.06 -9.11 18.21
C ALA A 513 -9.64 -10.08 19.33
N ALA A 514 -10.20 -11.29 19.33
CA ALA A 514 -9.89 -12.33 20.31
C ALA A 514 -8.43 -12.77 20.34
N SER A 515 -7.75 -12.77 19.19
CA SER A 515 -6.35 -13.22 19.12
C SER A 515 -5.36 -12.16 19.60
N VAL A 516 -5.84 -10.91 19.78
CA VAL A 516 -5.02 -9.75 20.15
C VAL A 516 -5.43 -9.23 21.54
N PRO A 517 -4.95 -9.83 22.63
CA PRO A 517 -5.16 -9.28 23.98
C PRO A 517 -4.51 -7.89 24.14
N PRO A 518 -4.94 -7.06 25.12
CA PRO A 518 -4.32 -5.77 25.41
C PRO A 518 -2.80 -5.89 25.61
N GLY A 519 -2.03 -4.99 25.00
CA GLY A 519 -0.56 -4.99 25.07
C GLY A 519 0.12 -5.93 24.07
N SER A 520 -0.63 -6.54 23.15
CA SER A 520 -0.07 -7.42 22.13
C SER A 520 0.93 -6.69 21.24
N ARG A 521 1.93 -7.43 20.76
CA ARG A 521 2.95 -6.96 19.82
C ARG A 521 2.97 -7.87 18.60
N LEU A 522 2.73 -7.27 17.44
CA LEU A 522 2.93 -7.92 16.15
C LEU A 522 4.30 -7.50 15.61
N GLU A 523 5.19 -8.47 15.42
CA GLU A 523 6.43 -8.27 14.68
C GLU A 523 6.26 -8.85 13.27
N VAL A 524 6.53 -8.02 12.26
CA VAL A 524 6.56 -8.44 10.84
C VAL A 524 8.02 -8.55 10.43
N ARG A 525 8.45 -9.75 10.02
CA ARG A 525 9.83 -10.05 9.62
C ARG A 525 9.87 -10.38 8.13
N ILE A 526 10.81 -9.76 7.42
CA ILE A 526 11.02 -9.94 5.99
C ILE A 526 12.34 -10.66 5.77
N TYR A 527 12.30 -11.71 4.96
CA TYR A 527 13.47 -12.50 4.57
C TYR A 527 13.69 -12.42 3.07
N ASN A 528 14.94 -12.33 2.64
CA ASN A 528 15.32 -12.45 1.24
C ASN A 528 15.25 -13.92 0.76
N ARG A 529 15.47 -14.17 -0.54
CA ARG A 529 15.46 -15.55 -1.10
C ARG A 529 16.52 -16.48 -0.51
N ALA A 530 17.59 -15.94 0.06
CA ALA A 530 18.62 -16.73 0.76
C ALA A 530 18.20 -17.12 2.20
N GLY A 531 17.01 -16.71 2.65
CA GLY A 531 16.51 -16.98 3.99
C GLY A 531 17.11 -16.07 5.07
N GLN A 532 17.85 -15.02 4.68
CA GLN A 532 18.41 -14.05 5.61
C GLN A 532 17.36 -12.98 5.92
N GLN A 533 17.23 -12.61 7.19
CA GLN A 533 16.31 -11.55 7.60
C GLN A 533 16.82 -10.19 7.10
N ALA A 534 16.06 -9.55 6.22
CA ALA A 534 16.41 -8.27 5.61
C ALA A 534 15.98 -7.08 6.49
N ILE A 535 14.76 -7.14 7.04
CA ILE A 535 14.21 -6.08 7.91
C ILE A 535 13.07 -6.65 8.76
N ALA A 536 12.83 -6.06 9.94
CA ALA A 536 11.67 -6.34 10.77
C ALA A 536 11.07 -5.06 11.34
N LYS A 537 9.77 -5.07 11.62
CA LYS A 537 9.05 -3.94 12.26
C LYS A 537 8.03 -4.47 13.26
N THR A 538 8.00 -3.87 14.44
CA THR A 538 7.03 -4.19 15.49
C THR A 538 5.94 -3.12 15.56
N LEU A 539 4.70 -3.56 15.69
CA LEU A 539 3.52 -2.76 15.92
C LEU A 539 2.81 -3.25 17.19
N SER A 540 2.57 -2.35 18.14
CA SER A 540 1.71 -2.66 19.29
C SER A 540 0.26 -2.66 18.84
N LEU A 541 -0.48 -3.72 19.15
CA LEU A 541 -1.87 -3.87 18.76
C LEU A 541 -2.77 -3.95 19.99
N SER A 542 -3.92 -3.31 19.91
CA SER A 542 -4.98 -3.47 20.89
C SER A 542 -6.33 -3.60 20.21
N SER A 543 -7.14 -4.55 20.66
CA SER A 543 -8.52 -4.70 20.24
C SER A 543 -9.47 -4.14 21.30
N GLU A 544 -10.48 -3.40 20.85
CA GLU A 544 -11.54 -2.87 21.69
C GLU A 544 -12.63 -3.93 21.96
N VAL A 545 -13.37 -3.74 23.05
CA VAL A 545 -14.62 -4.47 23.26
C VAL A 545 -15.75 -3.64 22.69
N THR A 546 -16.54 -4.23 21.80
CA THR A 546 -17.66 -3.54 21.16
C THR A 546 -19.00 -3.99 21.74
N VAL A 547 -20.07 -3.26 21.42
CA VAL A 547 -21.44 -3.58 21.84
C VAL A 547 -22.36 -3.47 20.64
N ALA A 548 -23.27 -4.42 20.46
CA ALA A 548 -24.34 -4.34 19.47
C ALA A 548 -25.71 -4.63 20.11
N VAL A 549 -26.72 -3.86 19.73
CA VAL A 549 -28.12 -4.03 20.14
C VAL A 549 -28.94 -4.37 18.90
N ASP A 550 -29.61 -5.51 18.90
CA ASP A 550 -30.43 -6.00 17.77
C ASP A 550 -29.67 -6.00 16.43
N GLY A 551 -28.39 -6.41 16.47
CA GLY A 551 -27.50 -6.46 15.30
C GLY A 551 -26.87 -5.12 14.92
N LYS A 552 -27.33 -3.99 15.48
CA LYS A 552 -26.74 -2.68 15.27
C LYS A 552 -25.62 -2.42 16.27
N GLU A 553 -24.40 -2.29 15.78
CA GLU A 553 -23.25 -1.91 16.59
C GLU A 553 -23.37 -0.47 17.10
N LEU A 554 -23.11 -0.28 18.39
CA LEU A 554 -23.04 1.03 19.04
C LEU A 554 -21.59 1.55 18.99
N ARG A 555 -21.45 2.87 18.80
CA ARG A 555 -20.17 3.58 18.85
C ARG A 555 -20.17 4.65 19.95
N PRO A 556 -20.19 4.24 21.23
CA PRO A 556 -20.11 5.19 22.34
C PRO A 556 -18.72 5.86 22.38
N GLU A 557 -18.65 7.07 22.93
CA GLU A 557 -17.38 7.81 23.09
C GLU A 557 -16.38 7.07 23.98
N VAL A 558 -16.88 6.42 25.03
CA VAL A 558 -16.09 5.56 25.91
C VAL A 558 -16.36 4.10 25.52
N PRO A 559 -15.37 3.36 24.99
CA PRO A 559 -15.55 1.98 24.59
C PRO A 559 -15.78 1.08 25.82
N ALA A 560 -16.41 -0.07 25.58
CA ALA A 560 -16.50 -1.10 26.61
C ALA A 560 -15.11 -1.68 26.92
N TYR A 561 -14.93 -2.20 28.13
CA TYR A 561 -13.69 -2.86 28.52
C TYR A 561 -13.95 -3.97 29.53
N ILE A 562 -12.99 -4.88 29.66
CA ILE A 562 -13.03 -5.95 30.64
C ILE A 562 -12.17 -5.56 31.83
N ARG A 563 -12.73 -5.65 33.03
CA ARG A 563 -12.01 -5.46 34.30
C ARG A 563 -12.38 -6.56 35.26
N ASN A 564 -11.36 -7.25 35.81
CA ASN A 564 -11.54 -8.34 36.78
C ASN A 564 -12.55 -9.41 36.33
N GLY A 565 -12.58 -9.73 35.03
CA GLY A 565 -13.49 -10.73 34.45
C GLY A 565 -14.90 -10.23 34.11
N SER A 566 -15.27 -9.00 34.48
CA SER A 566 -16.55 -8.38 34.10
C SER A 566 -16.37 -7.42 32.92
N THR A 567 -17.21 -7.54 31.90
CA THR A 567 -17.30 -6.55 30.82
C THR A 567 -18.13 -5.37 31.29
N LEU A 568 -17.51 -4.21 31.38
CA LEU A 568 -18.16 -2.94 31.70
C LEU A 568 -18.48 -2.20 30.41
N VAL A 569 -19.73 -1.75 30.29
CA VAL A 569 -20.30 -1.10 29.11
C VAL A 569 -20.88 0.26 29.47
N PRO A 570 -20.93 1.21 28.52
CA PRO A 570 -21.52 2.52 28.77
C PRO A 570 -23.03 2.38 28.89
N MET A 571 -23.54 2.52 30.11
CA MET A 571 -24.93 2.23 30.46
C MET A 571 -25.91 3.07 29.65
N ARG A 572 -25.63 4.37 29.52
CA ARG A 572 -26.47 5.32 28.77
C ARG A 572 -26.72 4.87 27.34
N ALA A 573 -25.66 4.56 26.60
CA ALA A 573 -25.75 4.22 25.18
C ALA A 573 -26.63 2.97 24.94
N ILE A 574 -26.52 1.96 25.81
CA ILE A 574 -27.32 0.74 25.70
C ILE A 574 -28.77 1.00 26.13
N PHE A 575 -28.98 1.73 27.22
CA PHE A 575 -30.33 2.07 27.69
C PHE A 575 -31.10 2.88 26.66
N GLU A 576 -30.49 3.90 26.07
CA GLU A 576 -31.11 4.70 25.01
C GLU A 576 -31.37 3.86 23.76
N ALA A 577 -30.46 2.97 23.37
CA ALA A 577 -30.67 2.02 22.27
C ALA A 577 -31.81 1.01 22.54
N LEU A 578 -32.06 0.68 23.81
CA LEU A 578 -33.19 -0.13 24.25
C LEU A 578 -34.49 0.68 24.41
N GLY A 579 -34.47 1.99 24.15
CA GLY A 579 -35.63 2.89 24.24
C GLY A 579 -35.90 3.44 25.65
N ALA A 580 -34.92 3.39 26.55
CA ALA A 580 -35.03 3.97 27.89
C ALA A 580 -34.57 5.44 27.93
N GLU A 581 -35.22 6.25 28.76
CA GLU A 581 -34.77 7.60 29.10
C GLU A 581 -33.70 7.54 30.19
N VAL A 582 -32.61 8.30 30.04
CA VAL A 582 -31.49 8.31 31.01
C VAL A 582 -31.23 9.70 31.55
N THR A 583 -31.37 9.86 32.87
CA THR A 583 -31.15 11.10 33.62
C THR A 583 -29.93 10.96 34.55
N TRP A 584 -29.27 12.07 34.87
CA TRP A 584 -28.11 12.13 35.75
C TRP A 584 -28.33 13.16 36.86
N ASP A 585 -28.09 12.75 38.10
CA ASP A 585 -28.07 13.62 39.28
C ASP A 585 -26.62 13.78 39.75
N GLN A 586 -26.09 15.00 39.57
CA GLN A 586 -24.73 15.35 39.95
C GLN A 586 -24.52 15.38 41.47
N ALA A 587 -25.54 15.73 42.26
CA ALA A 587 -25.41 15.89 43.71
C ALA A 587 -25.24 14.53 44.40
N THR A 588 -25.93 13.51 43.89
CA THR A 588 -25.89 12.15 44.44
C THR A 588 -24.99 11.20 43.66
N LEU A 589 -24.44 11.66 42.52
CA LEU A 589 -23.72 10.85 41.54
C LEU A 589 -24.54 9.64 41.09
N THR A 590 -25.81 9.89 40.76
CA THR A 590 -26.77 8.83 40.41
C THR A 590 -27.23 8.95 38.95
N ALA A 591 -27.04 7.89 38.18
CA ALA A 591 -27.63 7.73 36.86
C ALA A 591 -28.94 6.93 36.96
N THR A 592 -30.02 7.43 36.36
CA THR A 592 -31.34 6.78 36.39
C THR A 592 -31.85 6.48 34.98
N GLY A 593 -32.13 5.21 34.69
CA GLY A 593 -32.77 4.74 33.46
C GLY A 593 -34.25 4.44 33.67
N ARG A 594 -35.14 4.84 32.74
CA ARG A 594 -36.59 4.59 32.80
C ARG A 594 -37.13 4.07 31.48
N LYS A 595 -37.92 3.00 31.52
CA LYS A 595 -38.67 2.46 30.37
C LYS A 595 -39.85 1.62 30.85
N ASP A 596 -41.03 1.80 30.26
CA ASP A 596 -42.22 0.98 30.49
C ASP A 596 -42.52 0.71 31.99
N GLY A 597 -42.44 1.76 32.81
CA GLY A 597 -42.66 1.68 34.27
C GLY A 597 -41.51 1.05 35.07
N THR A 598 -40.47 0.54 34.42
CA THR A 598 -39.24 0.07 35.07
C THR A 598 -38.28 1.23 35.30
N VAL A 599 -37.77 1.37 36.53
CA VAL A 599 -36.81 2.40 36.95
C VAL A 599 -35.57 1.71 37.50
N ILE A 600 -34.41 2.07 36.94
CA ILE A 600 -33.10 1.58 37.38
C ILE A 600 -32.29 2.76 37.89
N ARG A 601 -31.72 2.69 39.11
CA ARG A 601 -30.81 3.71 39.66
C ARG A 601 -29.43 3.14 39.94
N PHE A 602 -28.42 3.77 39.36
CA PHE A 602 -26.99 3.49 39.58
C PHE A 602 -26.36 4.64 40.33
N ARG A 603 -25.93 4.40 41.56
CA ARG A 603 -25.04 5.31 42.25
C ARG A 603 -23.59 4.91 41.96
N ILE A 604 -22.76 5.87 41.53
CA ILE A 604 -21.36 5.58 41.19
C ILE A 604 -20.60 5.09 42.42
N GLY A 605 -19.81 4.02 42.25
CA GLY A 605 -19.03 3.37 43.30
C GLY A 605 -19.76 2.23 44.00
N ASP A 606 -21.09 2.17 43.90
CA ASP A 606 -21.87 1.11 44.53
C ASP A 606 -21.85 -0.18 43.71
N ARG A 607 -21.75 -1.32 44.41
CA ARG A 607 -22.03 -2.66 43.84
C ARG A 607 -23.51 -3.01 43.86
N THR A 608 -24.34 -2.22 44.55
CA THR A 608 -25.78 -2.45 44.66
C THR A 608 -26.51 -1.35 43.91
N VAL A 609 -27.44 -1.73 43.05
CA VAL A 609 -28.29 -0.81 42.27
C VAL A 609 -29.74 -1.03 42.63
N GLU A 610 -30.60 -0.05 42.35
CA GLU A 610 -32.04 -0.22 42.56
C GLU A 610 -32.74 -0.56 41.25
N LYS A 611 -33.55 -1.63 41.24
CA LYS A 611 -34.53 -1.92 40.19
C LYS A 611 -35.92 -1.85 40.80
N ASN A 612 -36.72 -0.86 40.38
CA ASN A 612 -38.06 -0.58 40.92
C ASN A 612 -38.06 -0.44 42.46
N GLY A 613 -37.05 0.23 43.01
CA GLY A 613 -36.86 0.42 44.45
C GLY A 613 -36.35 -0.81 45.21
N LYS A 614 -36.10 -1.94 44.54
CA LYS A 614 -35.50 -3.14 45.14
C LYS A 614 -34.00 -3.21 44.86
N PRO A 615 -33.17 -3.55 45.85
CA PRO A 615 -31.73 -3.68 45.64
C PRO A 615 -31.38 -4.90 44.78
N VAL A 616 -30.44 -4.73 43.86
CA VAL A 616 -29.83 -5.78 43.03
C VAL A 616 -28.32 -5.64 43.12
N VAL A 617 -27.62 -6.74 43.40
CA VAL A 617 -26.15 -6.76 43.50
C VAL A 617 -25.55 -7.02 42.13
N LEU A 618 -24.60 -6.18 41.73
CA LEU A 618 -23.84 -6.28 40.50
C LEU A 618 -22.59 -7.17 40.66
N GLU A 619 -22.16 -7.77 39.54
CA GLU A 619 -20.90 -8.54 39.45
C GLU A 619 -19.66 -7.65 39.64
N ALA A 620 -19.74 -6.38 39.25
CA ALA A 620 -18.75 -5.34 39.48
C ALA A 620 -19.45 -3.99 39.76
N ALA A 621 -18.79 -3.12 40.52
CA ALA A 621 -19.34 -1.80 40.85
C ALA A 621 -19.51 -0.95 39.58
N ALA A 622 -20.55 -0.14 39.55
CA ALA A 622 -20.67 0.89 38.51
C ALA A 622 -19.62 1.98 38.76
N GLU A 623 -18.97 2.45 37.70
CA GLU A 623 -17.92 3.45 37.80
C GLU A 623 -18.08 4.57 36.77
N LEU A 624 -17.45 5.70 37.04
CA LEU A 624 -17.44 6.85 36.14
C LEU A 624 -16.09 6.92 35.43
N VAL A 625 -16.08 6.71 34.12
CA VAL A 625 -14.88 6.77 33.28
C VAL A 625 -15.08 7.80 32.20
N ALA A 626 -14.25 8.84 32.19
CA ALA A 626 -14.32 9.94 31.23
C ALA A 626 -15.75 10.52 31.06
N GLY A 627 -16.49 10.65 32.16
CA GLY A 627 -17.86 11.17 32.16
C GLY A 627 -18.97 10.16 31.82
N SER A 628 -18.62 8.91 31.49
CA SER A 628 -19.58 7.84 31.20
C SER A 628 -19.74 6.87 32.38
N THR A 629 -20.98 6.55 32.75
CA THR A 629 -21.30 5.49 33.72
C THR A 629 -21.09 4.12 33.08
N MET A 630 -20.06 3.41 33.52
CA MET A 630 -19.71 2.07 33.10
C MET A 630 -20.26 1.06 34.09
N ALA A 631 -21.03 0.08 33.61
CA ALA A 631 -21.65 -0.94 34.46
C ALA A 631 -21.62 -2.32 33.78
N PRO A 632 -21.81 -3.43 34.51
CA PRO A 632 -21.74 -4.77 33.95
C PRO A 632 -22.71 -5.00 32.79
N ALA A 633 -22.19 -5.50 31.67
CA ALA A 633 -22.92 -5.73 30.42
C ALA A 633 -24.23 -6.51 30.61
N ARG A 634 -24.18 -7.58 31.42
CA ARG A 634 -25.34 -8.44 31.69
C ARG A 634 -26.48 -7.65 32.33
N PHE A 635 -26.20 -6.95 33.42
CA PHE A 635 -27.23 -6.17 34.11
C PHE A 635 -27.79 -5.06 33.21
N VAL A 636 -26.92 -4.33 32.51
CA VAL A 636 -27.34 -3.23 31.62
C VAL A 636 -28.20 -3.76 30.46
N GLY A 637 -27.80 -4.84 29.79
CA GLY A 637 -28.57 -5.37 28.66
C GLY A 637 -29.88 -6.05 29.06
N GLU A 638 -29.95 -6.65 30.25
CA GLU A 638 -31.14 -7.36 30.74
C GLU A 638 -32.10 -6.48 31.54
N ALA A 639 -31.67 -5.26 31.93
CA ALA A 639 -32.44 -4.34 32.76
C ALA A 639 -33.89 -4.15 32.28
N PHE A 640 -34.06 -4.06 30.95
CA PHE A 640 -35.33 -3.83 30.26
C PHE A 640 -35.76 -5.01 29.38
N GLY A 641 -35.41 -6.24 29.77
CA GLY A 641 -35.89 -7.47 29.12
C GLY A 641 -35.12 -7.90 27.87
N GLY A 642 -33.94 -7.33 27.61
CA GLY A 642 -33.01 -7.85 26.61
C GLY A 642 -32.31 -9.12 27.08
N LYS A 643 -31.66 -9.83 26.15
CA LYS A 643 -30.77 -10.96 26.41
C LYS A 643 -29.35 -10.57 26.03
N VAL A 644 -28.37 -10.90 26.88
CA VAL A 644 -26.95 -10.62 26.63
C VAL A 644 -26.19 -11.90 26.27
N ASP A 645 -25.55 -11.90 25.10
CA ASP A 645 -24.62 -12.93 24.63
C ASP A 645 -23.22 -12.30 24.37
N TRP A 646 -22.15 -13.11 24.34
CA TRP A 646 -20.79 -12.68 24.01
C TRP A 646 -20.34 -13.31 22.70
N ASP A 647 -19.96 -12.49 21.71
CA ASP A 647 -19.26 -12.96 20.52
C ASP A 647 -17.75 -12.88 20.74
N ASN A 648 -17.13 -14.04 20.91
CA ASN A 648 -15.72 -14.11 21.26
C ASN A 648 -14.81 -13.59 20.14
N PRO A 649 -14.90 -14.05 18.87
CA PRO A 649 -13.98 -13.64 17.80
C PRO A 649 -13.88 -12.13 17.66
N SER A 650 -15.03 -11.43 17.64
CA SER A 650 -15.08 -9.97 17.48
C SER A 650 -15.03 -9.18 18.79
N ARG A 651 -14.95 -9.86 19.94
CA ARG A 651 -15.05 -9.28 21.29
C ARG A 651 -16.24 -8.34 21.44
N THR A 652 -17.43 -8.81 21.08
CA THR A 652 -18.66 -8.03 21.07
C THR A 652 -19.65 -8.49 22.13
N VAL A 653 -20.18 -7.56 22.92
CA VAL A 653 -21.39 -7.75 23.73
C VAL A 653 -22.60 -7.64 22.81
N LEU A 654 -23.37 -8.72 22.68
CA LEU A 654 -24.60 -8.76 21.89
C LEU A 654 -25.82 -8.64 22.81
N VAL A 655 -26.63 -7.62 22.61
CA VAL A 655 -27.92 -7.43 23.30
C VAL A 655 -29.04 -7.67 22.30
N THR A 656 -29.98 -8.56 22.62
CA THR A 656 -31.12 -8.89 21.74
C THR A 656 -32.44 -8.65 22.47
N THR A 657 -33.38 -7.95 21.85
CA THR A 657 -34.72 -7.71 22.39
C THR A 657 -35.73 -8.74 21.90
N ALA A 658 -36.84 -8.92 22.62
CA ALA A 658 -37.93 -9.80 22.20
C ALA A 658 -38.63 -9.22 20.95
N GLY A 659 -38.19 -9.65 19.76
CA GLY A 659 -38.65 -9.16 18.46
C GLY A 659 -37.51 -8.84 17.48
N GLY A 660 -36.28 -8.72 17.96
CA GLY A 660 -35.09 -8.52 17.12
C GLY A 660 -34.59 -9.84 16.49
N SER A 661 -34.45 -9.88 15.17
CA SER A 661 -33.88 -11.05 14.48
C SER A 661 -32.36 -11.09 14.65
N ARG A 662 -31.82 -12.25 15.04
CA ARG A 662 -30.38 -12.52 15.07
C ARG A 662 -29.86 -12.69 13.64
N GLN A 663 -29.34 -11.63 13.02
CA GLN A 663 -28.47 -11.81 11.85
C GLN A 663 -27.09 -12.26 12.34
N ALA A 664 -26.89 -13.57 12.41
CA ALA A 664 -25.54 -14.12 12.48
C ALA A 664 -24.85 -13.79 11.16
N ALA A 665 -23.84 -12.92 11.18
CA ALA A 665 -22.94 -12.76 10.06
C ALA A 665 -22.12 -14.06 9.94
N ALA A 666 -22.63 -15.03 9.20
CA ALA A 666 -21.85 -16.17 8.75
C ALA A 666 -20.80 -15.64 7.78
N TRP A 667 -19.59 -15.40 8.30
CA TRP A 667 -18.45 -15.08 7.48
C TRP A 667 -17.92 -16.38 6.89
N THR A 668 -18.19 -16.60 5.60
CA THR A 668 -17.43 -17.55 4.79
C THR A 668 -16.12 -16.88 4.44
N GLU A 669 -15.01 -17.48 4.87
CA GLU A 669 -13.70 -17.21 4.30
C GLU A 669 -13.82 -17.25 2.77
N PRO A 670 -13.38 -16.22 2.02
CA PRO A 670 -13.18 -16.41 0.59
C PRO A 670 -12.16 -17.52 0.50
N ALA A 671 -12.56 -18.68 -0.06
CA ALA A 671 -11.68 -19.83 -0.19
C ALA A 671 -10.31 -19.34 -0.66
N ALA A 672 -9.32 -19.41 0.23
CA ALA A 672 -7.94 -19.35 -0.18
C ALA A 672 -7.79 -20.54 -1.12
N GLY A 673 -7.88 -20.28 -2.43
CA GLY A 673 -7.52 -21.27 -3.42
C GLY A 673 -6.15 -21.75 -3.00
N SER A 674 -6.09 -23.00 -2.56
CA SER A 674 -4.85 -23.64 -2.18
C SER A 674 -3.94 -23.52 -3.39
N ALA A 675 -3.02 -22.57 -3.36
CA ALA A 675 -1.87 -22.59 -4.23
C ALA A 675 -1.07 -23.82 -3.79
N GLN A 676 -1.45 -24.98 -4.31
CA GLN A 676 -0.55 -26.11 -4.31
C GLN A 676 0.70 -25.64 -5.02
N ALA A 677 1.83 -25.74 -4.33
CA ALA A 677 3.13 -25.46 -4.90
C ALA A 677 3.26 -26.31 -6.17
N VAL A 678 3.17 -25.65 -7.33
CA VAL A 678 3.51 -26.29 -8.60
C VAL A 678 5.03 -26.41 -8.60
N THR A 679 5.51 -27.60 -8.29
CA THR A 679 6.90 -27.99 -8.49
C THR A 679 7.22 -27.86 -9.97
N THR A 680 8.15 -26.98 -10.31
CA THR A 680 8.75 -26.89 -11.64
C THR A 680 9.48 -28.20 -11.95
N ALA A 681 8.93 -29.00 -12.87
CA ALA A 681 9.69 -30.04 -13.55
C ALA A 681 10.33 -29.39 -14.79
N GLU A 682 11.66 -29.30 -14.79
CA GLU A 682 12.46 -29.11 -16.00
C GLU A 682 12.15 -30.25 -16.98
N ALA A 683 11.78 -29.89 -18.21
CA ALA A 683 11.76 -30.81 -19.33
C ALA A 683 12.81 -30.34 -20.34
N GLU A 684 13.85 -31.15 -20.51
CA GLU A 684 14.83 -31.05 -21.60
C GLU A 684 14.16 -31.24 -22.97
N PRO A 685 14.75 -30.71 -24.06
CA PRO A 685 14.09 -30.63 -25.35
C PRO A 685 14.25 -31.94 -26.14
N THR A 686 13.16 -32.44 -26.70
CA THR A 686 13.21 -33.40 -27.81
C THR A 686 12.72 -32.75 -29.09
N ALA A 687 13.57 -32.81 -30.12
CA ALA A 687 13.26 -32.41 -31.47
C ALA A 687 12.49 -33.51 -32.22
N SER A 688 11.49 -33.13 -33.01
CA SER A 688 11.28 -33.56 -34.42
C SER A 688 9.83 -33.33 -34.89
N GLY A 689 9.68 -33.00 -36.17
CA GLY A 689 8.57 -33.56 -36.97
C GLY A 689 7.42 -32.64 -37.42
N SER A 690 7.67 -31.88 -38.50
CA SER A 690 6.81 -31.66 -39.68
C SER A 690 5.28 -31.66 -39.60
N GLY A 691 4.69 -30.59 -40.17
CA GLY A 691 3.73 -30.70 -41.27
C GLY A 691 2.24 -30.54 -40.94
N GLY A 692 1.58 -29.57 -41.58
CA GLY A 692 0.12 -29.53 -41.66
C GLY A 692 -0.49 -28.14 -41.88
N GLU A 693 -0.38 -27.60 -43.10
CA GLU A 693 -1.24 -26.51 -43.56
C GLU A 693 -2.72 -26.93 -43.54
N ALA A 694 -3.59 -26.07 -43.01
CA ALA A 694 -5.02 -26.11 -43.30
C ALA A 694 -5.55 -24.68 -43.51
N LYS A 695 -5.78 -24.34 -44.79
CA LYS A 695 -6.51 -23.15 -45.24
C LYS A 695 -7.99 -23.26 -44.89
N ARG A 696 -8.62 -22.16 -44.46
CA ARG A 696 -10.01 -21.74 -44.76
C ARG A 696 -10.29 -20.31 -44.24
N PRO A 697 -11.32 -19.60 -44.74
CA PRO A 697 -11.18 -18.34 -45.46
C PRO A 697 -11.56 -17.10 -44.65
N GLY A 698 -11.07 -15.94 -45.11
CA GLY A 698 -11.29 -14.64 -44.49
C GLY A 698 -12.69 -14.06 -44.70
N PHE A 699 -13.06 -13.15 -43.80
CA PHE A 699 -13.77 -11.90 -44.05
C PHE A 699 -13.75 -11.06 -42.75
N PHE A 700 -13.78 -9.73 -42.89
CA PHE A 700 -13.62 -8.66 -41.89
C PHE A 700 -12.19 -8.20 -41.57
N ALA A 701 -11.56 -7.57 -42.57
CA ALA A 701 -10.58 -6.51 -42.36
C ALA A 701 -11.32 -5.16 -42.32
N GLY A 702 -11.26 -4.48 -41.18
CA GLY A 702 -11.76 -3.12 -41.02
C GLY A 702 -11.39 -2.61 -39.63
N LEU A 703 -10.57 -1.55 -39.61
CA LEU A 703 -10.22 -0.73 -38.45
C LEU A 703 -8.94 -1.03 -37.63
N LEU A 704 -7.92 -1.66 -38.21
CA LEU A 704 -6.56 -1.70 -37.60
C LEU A 704 -5.44 -1.41 -38.61
N GLY A 705 -5.69 -0.42 -39.49
CA GLY A 705 -4.78 -0.03 -40.56
C GLY A 705 -4.57 1.48 -40.59
N PHE A 706 -4.04 2.06 -39.51
CA PHE A 706 -3.52 3.43 -39.55
C PHE A 706 -2.38 3.66 -38.53
N LEU A 707 -1.49 2.68 -38.39
CA LEU A 707 -0.22 2.81 -37.68
C LEU A 707 1.02 2.56 -38.58
N VAL A 708 0.84 2.61 -39.91
CA VAL A 708 1.98 2.49 -40.86
C VAL A 708 1.88 3.57 -41.92
N ARG A 709 2.37 4.76 -41.56
CA ARG A 709 2.97 5.75 -42.45
C ARG A 709 3.49 6.89 -41.60
N LEU A 710 4.69 6.73 -41.06
CA LEU A 710 5.61 7.81 -40.69
C LEU A 710 6.99 7.16 -40.53
N PHE A 711 8.00 7.76 -41.15
CA PHE A 711 9.42 7.39 -41.22
C PHE A 711 9.85 6.47 -42.39
N SER A 712 10.05 7.12 -43.56
CA SER A 712 11.41 7.19 -44.11
C SER A 712 12.21 8.26 -43.37
#